data_AF-A0A3D0JYN2-F1
#
_entry.id   AF-A0A3D0JYN2-F1
#
_cell.length_a   1.000
_cell.length_b   1.000
_cell.length_c   1.000
_cell.angle_alpha   90.00
_cell.angle_beta   90.00
_cell.angle_gamma   90.00
#
_symmetry.space_group_name_H-M   'P 1'
#
loop_
_entity.id
_entity.type
_entity.pdbx_description
1 polymer ?
#
loop_
_entity_poly.entity_id
_entity_poly.type
_entity_poly.pdbx_seq_one_letter_code
_entity_poly.pdbx_strand_id
1 'polypeptide(L)'
;MELKWGASIEATRILFQRLLFGLAIVAIAWAFLHVVQRELLGRNLEEDAVVLRVMHWSGGGGKQEDAIVADSIDAFMAEHPGTRVIRINPGDPGQFYTKLQTMMAAGDPPDLFYMNFERLPVFVDADQLLQLDQLIENDPEFGLEDFFPTTVEAFRWNGRRMGDGPLYGIPKDFTTLGFYYNADLFRTAGIPEPAPDWTWDEFIAAARAIGELPDRTGAEFITWPFVLRGYLRTEGVELRGTTWDEVDLDDPRLTEALDRLRRWRFDEEHTLARGEAEGFDPASVFIDGNLGMIGPLGRWVVPQFRTIPETGDDGFEWNFAPMPRGREATNVTVTVAWAMARESKHPEEAWNLLRYLTGSEAQARLSRLGLAIPTRRSVAESDAFIDSTRPPTRDTDYLEGAGTARVVDWPTDPRFEAEFGKQVDLALRTGEPLDERLAAFEGWWDRARTQAGSEASAAPMPWRSIGLAGLVLAGILVCIIVVVLRRGRLTAAQRHEERSGFLLASPWLIGFCLLLAFPILLSLLLSLTNWNGNTPLAEAEFIGLDNYRQIVGGDTTFWTSLRVTVIYALLAVPTGQLFALLAALLLNTKVRGMAIFRAAWYLPSVLAGVGVALLWQLVFRGDGGLLNTVLEWTGVGGVDWLDGDARTWGPPAFAIMNLWVIGGSMMIYLAGLQGIPRSLMEAAEIDRVGPITRFVRITLPMLSPVILFNLVMAVIASFQVFTQAFVMTGGGPGDHTRFYVLYIFNQAFDFYRMGYASALAWLLLVIVLVLTVIVLKTSGRYVYYEGMKQ
;
A
#
# COMPACT_ATOMS: atom_id res chain seq x y z
N MET A 1 -27.95 59.14 -14.59
CA MET A 1 -26.95 59.11 -13.49
C MET A 1 -26.44 57.69 -13.22
N GLU A 2 -27.15 56.63 -13.63
CA GLU A 2 -26.78 55.21 -13.42
C GLU A 2 -25.60 54.70 -14.28
N LEU A 3 -25.40 55.23 -15.49
CA LEU A 3 -24.31 54.80 -16.40
C LEU A 3 -22.89 55.12 -15.88
N LYS A 4 -22.72 56.09 -14.97
CA LYS A 4 -21.40 56.43 -14.39
C LYS A 4 -21.01 55.51 -13.21
N TRP A 5 -21.98 54.85 -12.57
CA TRP A 5 -21.73 53.97 -11.42
C TRP A 5 -21.30 52.56 -11.85
N GLY A 6 -21.86 52.01 -12.94
CA GLY A 6 -21.47 50.71 -13.48
C GLY A 6 -20.01 50.66 -13.98
N ALA A 7 -19.56 51.72 -14.66
CA ALA A 7 -18.18 51.81 -15.16
C ALA A 7 -17.13 51.90 -14.03
N SER A 8 -17.51 52.52 -12.88
CA SER A 8 -16.65 52.62 -11.69
C SER A 8 -16.47 51.26 -11.01
N ILE A 9 -17.54 50.48 -10.88
CA ILE A 9 -17.50 49.14 -10.25
C ILE A 9 -16.70 48.16 -11.13
N GLU A 10 -16.87 48.19 -12.45
CA GLU A 10 -16.11 47.35 -13.39
C GLU A 10 -14.60 47.70 -13.35
N ALA A 11 -14.26 48.99 -13.34
CA ALA A 11 -12.88 49.44 -13.23
C ALA A 11 -12.24 49.04 -11.90
N THR A 12 -13.00 49.11 -10.79
CA THR A 12 -12.52 48.71 -9.46
C THR A 12 -12.32 47.19 -9.38
N ARG A 13 -13.22 46.40 -10.00
CA ARG A 13 -13.09 44.93 -10.10
C ARG A 13 -11.89 44.51 -10.94
N ILE A 14 -11.65 45.17 -12.08
CA ILE A 14 -10.48 44.92 -12.93
C ILE A 14 -9.18 45.29 -12.21
N LEU A 15 -9.17 46.41 -11.48
CA LEU A 15 -8.02 46.85 -10.68
C LEU A 15 -7.72 45.83 -9.57
N PHE A 16 -8.76 45.37 -8.86
CA PHE A 16 -8.63 44.37 -7.80
C PHE A 16 -8.15 43.01 -8.32
N GLN A 17 -8.67 42.55 -9.47
CA GLN A 17 -8.20 41.33 -10.13
C GLN A 17 -6.74 41.43 -10.58
N ARG A 18 -6.32 42.57 -11.15
CA ARG A 18 -4.92 42.81 -11.53
C ARG A 18 -3.99 42.86 -10.32
N LEU A 19 -4.46 43.42 -9.20
CA LEU A 19 -3.71 43.51 -7.96
C LEU A 19 -3.56 42.14 -7.27
N LEU A 20 -4.63 41.33 -7.26
CA LEU A 20 -4.59 39.93 -6.83
C LEU A 20 -3.65 39.08 -7.69
N PHE A 21 -3.70 39.26 -9.02
CA PHE A 21 -2.81 38.54 -9.94
C PHE A 21 -1.35 38.94 -9.74
N GLY A 22 -1.08 40.24 -9.55
CA GLY A 22 0.26 40.74 -9.21
C GLY A 22 0.77 40.19 -7.87
N LEU A 23 -0.07 40.17 -6.84
CA LEU A 23 0.25 39.56 -5.53
C LEU A 23 0.52 38.06 -5.65
N ALA A 24 -0.26 37.33 -6.45
CA ALA A 24 -0.04 35.90 -6.68
C ALA A 24 1.31 35.65 -7.37
N ILE A 25 1.67 36.45 -8.38
CA ILE A 25 2.98 36.34 -9.05
C ILE A 25 4.12 36.65 -8.07
N VAL A 26 3.99 37.70 -7.27
CA VAL A 26 5.02 38.05 -6.26
C VAL A 26 5.13 36.97 -5.20
N ALA A 27 4.03 36.41 -4.72
CA ALA A 27 4.03 35.32 -3.75
C ALA A 27 4.65 34.04 -4.33
N ILE A 28 4.33 33.70 -5.58
CA ILE A 28 4.93 32.56 -6.29
C ILE A 28 6.43 32.79 -6.49
N ALA A 29 6.83 33.93 -7.03
CA ALA A 29 8.22 34.27 -7.26
C ALA A 29 9.00 34.32 -5.94
N TRP A 30 8.42 34.88 -4.87
CA TRP A 30 9.01 34.87 -3.54
C TRP A 30 9.13 33.45 -2.99
N ALA A 31 8.12 32.59 -3.13
CA ALA A 31 8.19 31.20 -2.67
C ALA A 31 9.29 30.43 -3.42
N PHE A 32 9.38 30.55 -4.75
CA PHE A 32 10.45 29.93 -5.55
C PHE A 32 11.82 30.50 -5.20
N LEU A 33 11.95 31.82 -5.08
CA LEU A 33 13.20 32.46 -4.72
C LEU A 33 13.62 32.11 -3.29
N HIS A 34 12.68 31.94 -2.37
CA HIS A 34 12.92 31.54 -1.00
C HIS A 34 13.36 30.07 -0.93
N VAL A 35 12.77 29.17 -1.72
CA VAL A 35 13.24 27.77 -1.85
C VAL A 35 14.63 27.73 -2.46
N VAL A 36 14.88 28.45 -3.56
CA VAL A 36 16.19 28.53 -4.23
C VAL A 36 17.24 29.18 -3.32
N GLN A 37 16.90 30.25 -2.60
CA GLN A 37 17.76 30.85 -1.59
C GLN A 37 18.01 29.89 -0.44
N ARG A 38 17.01 29.16 0.06
CA ARG A 38 17.20 28.17 1.12
C ARG A 38 18.16 27.06 0.67
N GLU A 39 18.07 26.64 -0.59
CA GLU A 39 18.94 25.58 -1.13
C GLU A 39 20.37 26.09 -1.43
N LEU A 40 20.51 27.33 -1.92
CA LEU A 40 21.80 27.93 -2.26
C LEU A 40 22.53 28.56 -1.07
N LEU A 41 21.80 29.19 -0.15
CA LEU A 41 22.34 29.80 1.08
C LEU A 41 22.36 28.82 2.26
N GLY A 42 21.49 27.80 2.26
CA GLY A 42 21.57 26.70 3.24
C GLY A 42 22.88 25.92 3.14
N ARG A 43 23.49 25.89 1.95
CA ARG A 43 24.86 25.38 1.75
C ARG A 43 25.97 26.20 2.43
N ASN A 44 25.71 27.44 2.83
CA ASN A 44 26.75 28.39 3.28
C ASN A 44 26.60 28.85 4.74
N LEU A 45 25.63 28.33 5.51
CA LEU A 45 25.39 28.75 6.90
C LEU A 45 25.62 27.63 7.94
N GLU A 46 26.02 26.43 7.51
CA GLU A 46 26.17 25.22 8.34
C GLU A 46 27.62 24.70 8.39
N GLU A 47 28.65 25.53 8.20
CA GLU A 47 30.04 25.05 8.11
C GLU A 47 30.60 24.39 9.39
N ASP A 48 29.96 24.51 10.56
CA ASP A 48 30.46 23.98 11.84
C ASP A 48 29.62 22.86 12.48
N ALA A 49 28.42 22.52 11.98
CA ALA A 49 27.54 21.53 12.61
C ALA A 49 27.36 20.27 11.73
N VAL A 50 27.59 19.10 12.32
CA VAL A 50 27.33 17.81 11.65
C VAL A 50 25.82 17.62 11.51
N VAL A 51 25.33 17.45 10.28
CA VAL A 51 23.89 17.23 10.02
C VAL A 51 23.65 15.77 9.68
N LEU A 52 22.91 15.06 10.54
CA LEU A 52 22.47 13.69 10.34
C LEU A 52 21.02 13.64 9.87
N ARG A 53 20.71 12.77 8.92
CA ARG A 53 19.34 12.49 8.50
C ARG A 53 18.89 11.16 9.06
N VAL A 54 17.77 11.16 9.76
CA VAL A 54 17.20 9.97 10.41
C VAL A 54 15.81 9.72 9.86
N MET A 55 15.56 8.50 9.42
CA MET A 55 14.27 8.12 8.86
C MET A 55 13.64 6.96 9.63
N HIS A 56 12.40 7.12 10.06
CA HIS A 56 11.65 6.05 10.74
C HIS A 56 10.17 6.08 10.35
N TRP A 57 9.40 5.10 10.79
CA TRP A 57 7.94 5.11 10.68
C TRP A 57 7.30 5.10 12.07
N SER A 58 5.97 5.14 12.10
CA SER A 58 5.16 4.97 13.30
C SER A 58 4.13 3.87 13.05
N GLY A 59 4.32 2.70 13.66
CA GLY A 59 3.43 1.55 13.52
C GLY A 59 2.18 1.68 14.37
N GLY A 60 1.80 0.61 15.08
CA GLY A 60 0.63 0.60 15.99
C GLY A 60 0.70 1.65 17.13
N GLY A 61 1.88 2.19 17.43
CA GLY A 61 2.06 3.27 18.40
C GLY A 61 1.69 4.67 17.87
N GLY A 62 1.52 4.80 16.55
CA GLY A 62 1.11 6.04 15.89
C GLY A 62 1.90 7.27 16.34
N LYS A 63 1.19 8.36 16.64
CA LYS A 63 1.81 9.63 17.07
C LYS A 63 2.61 9.53 18.36
N GLN A 64 2.32 8.55 19.22
CA GLN A 64 3.03 8.39 20.50
C GLN A 64 4.42 7.79 20.26
N GLU A 65 4.54 6.79 19.37
CA GLU A 65 5.84 6.29 18.93
C GLU A 65 6.66 7.41 18.27
N ASP A 66 6.03 8.20 17.38
CA ASP A 66 6.71 9.34 16.76
C ASP A 66 7.24 10.34 17.80
N ALA A 67 6.44 10.67 18.80
CA ALA A 67 6.84 11.61 19.86
C ALA A 67 8.02 11.07 20.68
N ILE A 68 8.02 9.78 21.03
CA ILE A 68 9.12 9.16 21.79
C ILE A 68 10.43 9.24 21.00
N VAL A 69 10.41 8.93 19.70
CA VAL A 69 11.61 9.04 18.86
C VAL A 69 12.04 10.49 18.71
N ALA A 70 11.11 11.45 18.60
CA ALA A 70 11.41 12.88 18.62
C ALA A 70 12.15 13.28 19.89
N ASP A 71 11.58 12.94 21.05
CA ASP A 71 12.10 13.32 22.35
C ASP A 71 13.48 12.71 22.60
N SER A 72 13.71 11.46 22.15
CA SER A 72 15.04 10.84 22.20
C SER A 72 16.05 11.55 21.30
N ILE A 73 15.66 11.98 20.11
CA ILE A 73 16.53 12.75 19.21
C ILE A 73 16.83 14.14 19.79
N ASP A 74 15.84 14.82 20.37
CA ASP A 74 15.99 16.13 20.99
C ASP A 74 16.90 16.06 22.23
N ALA A 75 16.77 15.00 23.05
CA ALA A 75 17.66 14.75 24.18
C ALA A 75 19.10 14.49 23.72
N PHE A 76 19.30 13.69 22.67
CA PHE A 76 20.61 13.49 22.06
C PHE A 76 21.21 14.83 21.57
N MET A 77 20.45 15.66 20.85
CA MET A 77 20.93 16.96 20.37
C MET A 77 21.29 17.92 21.52
N ALA A 78 20.63 17.81 22.67
CA ALA A 78 20.96 18.61 23.85
C ALA A 78 22.32 18.19 24.47
N GLU A 79 22.66 16.91 24.41
CA GLU A 79 23.95 16.35 24.86
C GLU A 79 25.07 16.55 23.82
N HIS A 80 24.71 16.68 22.54
CA HIS A 80 25.63 16.80 21.41
C HIS A 80 25.39 18.10 20.60
N PRO A 81 25.73 19.29 21.13
CA PRO A 81 25.39 20.59 20.51
C PRO A 81 26.05 20.84 19.14
N GLY A 82 27.06 20.05 18.77
CA GLY A 82 27.70 20.07 17.44
C GLY A 82 27.00 19.21 16.38
N THR A 83 25.94 18.49 16.75
CA THR A 83 25.21 17.58 15.87
C THR A 83 23.75 18.01 15.77
N ARG A 84 23.27 18.16 14.54
CA ARG A 84 21.88 18.45 14.21
C ARG A 84 21.26 17.24 13.53
N VAL A 85 20.06 16.87 13.95
CA VAL A 85 19.34 15.73 13.38
C VAL A 85 18.11 16.20 12.61
N ILE A 86 18.02 15.81 11.35
CA ILE A 86 16.84 15.99 10.49
C ILE A 86 16.05 14.70 10.48
N ARG A 87 14.91 14.71 11.16
CA ARG A 87 14.00 13.57 11.27
C ARG A 87 13.00 13.53 10.11
N ILE A 88 12.82 12.36 9.52
CA ILE A 88 11.89 12.08 8.43
C ILE A 88 10.97 10.93 8.84
N ASN A 89 9.68 11.22 9.00
CA ASN A 89 8.66 10.19 9.28
C ASN A 89 7.51 10.26 8.25
N PRO A 90 7.41 9.29 7.33
CA PRO A 90 6.32 9.21 6.35
C PRO A 90 4.98 8.71 6.92
N GLY A 91 4.92 8.27 8.17
CA GLY A 91 3.74 7.70 8.80
C GLY A 91 3.82 6.17 8.86
N ASP A 92 3.60 5.48 7.73
CA ASP A 92 3.50 4.02 7.67
C ASP A 92 4.70 3.34 6.99
N PRO A 93 4.92 2.02 7.23
CA PRO A 93 6.01 1.26 6.61
C PRO A 93 6.02 1.25 5.08
N GLY A 94 4.86 1.24 4.41
CA GLY A 94 4.78 1.18 2.95
C GLY A 94 5.27 2.47 2.28
N GLN A 95 4.79 3.62 2.77
CA GLN A 95 5.30 4.93 2.36
C GLN A 95 6.77 5.11 2.75
N PHE A 96 7.16 4.56 3.91
CA PHE A 96 8.54 4.58 4.38
C PHE A 96 9.49 3.94 3.37
N TYR A 97 9.26 2.70 2.96
CA TYR A 97 10.19 2.02 2.04
C TYR A 97 10.21 2.66 0.66
N THR A 98 9.06 3.12 0.15
CA THR A 98 8.98 3.85 -1.13
C THR A 98 9.88 5.09 -1.10
N LYS A 99 9.81 5.86 0.00
CA LYS A 99 10.63 7.07 0.15
C LYS A 99 12.10 6.74 0.41
N LEU A 100 12.39 5.74 1.23
CA LEU A 100 13.76 5.30 1.53
C LEU A 100 14.47 4.87 0.24
N GLN A 101 13.83 4.03 -0.58
CA GLN A 101 14.34 3.60 -1.88
C GLN A 101 14.59 4.80 -2.81
N THR A 102 13.64 5.75 -2.86
CA THR A 102 13.79 6.96 -3.69
C THR A 102 15.01 7.78 -3.28
N MET A 103 15.25 7.94 -1.97
CA MET A 103 16.40 8.66 -1.44
C MET A 103 17.72 7.92 -1.72
N MET A 104 17.74 6.59 -1.52
CA MET A 104 18.87 5.72 -1.83
C MET A 104 19.24 5.81 -3.31
N ALA A 105 18.28 5.63 -4.21
CA ALA A 105 18.49 5.70 -5.66
C ALA A 105 18.91 7.10 -6.14
N ALA A 106 18.55 8.16 -5.40
CA ALA A 106 18.97 9.53 -5.68
C ALA A 106 20.41 9.84 -5.23
N GLY A 107 21.08 8.92 -4.52
CA GLY A 107 22.41 9.14 -3.94
C GLY A 107 22.42 10.15 -2.78
N ASP A 108 21.28 10.28 -2.08
CA ASP A 108 21.17 11.11 -0.87
C ASP A 108 20.45 10.31 0.24
N PRO A 109 21.02 9.17 0.68
CA PRO A 109 20.38 8.31 1.66
C PRO A 109 20.31 8.98 3.05
N PRO A 110 19.34 8.61 3.90
CA PRO A 110 19.39 8.95 5.31
C PRO A 110 20.58 8.24 5.99
N ASP A 111 21.24 8.90 6.94
CA ASP A 111 22.37 8.34 7.69
C ASP A 111 21.93 7.16 8.56
N LEU A 112 20.78 7.29 9.22
CA LEU A 112 20.14 6.22 10.02
C LEU A 112 18.72 6.00 9.59
N PHE A 113 18.29 4.74 9.58
CA PHE A 113 16.90 4.42 9.27
C PHE A 113 16.45 3.09 9.85
N TYR A 114 15.14 2.95 10.04
CA TYR A 114 14.57 1.65 10.40
C TYR A 114 14.73 0.62 9.29
N MET A 115 15.03 -0.61 9.66
CA MET A 115 15.13 -1.77 8.77
C MET A 115 14.35 -2.94 9.37
N ASN A 116 13.35 -3.43 8.63
CA ASN A 116 12.64 -4.66 8.98
C ASN A 116 13.52 -5.87 8.63
N PHE A 117 13.52 -6.90 9.48
CA PHE A 117 14.35 -8.09 9.32
C PHE A 117 14.14 -8.79 7.96
N GLU A 118 12.91 -8.82 7.46
CA GLU A 118 12.53 -9.45 6.17
C GLU A 118 13.14 -8.73 4.96
N ARG A 119 13.38 -7.42 5.07
CA ARG A 119 13.87 -6.60 3.95
C ARG A 119 15.38 -6.46 3.94
N LEU A 120 16.06 -6.85 5.01
CA LEU A 120 17.50 -6.69 5.16
C LEU A 120 18.31 -7.24 3.97
N PRO A 121 18.08 -8.49 3.49
CA PRO A 121 18.93 -9.08 2.45
C PRO A 121 18.98 -8.22 1.18
N VAL A 122 17.83 -7.67 0.76
CA VAL A 122 17.74 -6.86 -0.46
C VAL A 122 18.58 -5.58 -0.38
N PHE A 123 18.66 -4.95 0.78
CA PHE A 123 19.47 -3.74 0.97
C PHE A 123 20.96 -4.05 1.15
N VAL A 124 21.29 -5.20 1.76
CA VAL A 124 22.69 -5.65 1.88
C VAL A 124 23.24 -6.04 0.51
N ASP A 125 22.48 -6.80 -0.29
CA ASP A 125 22.89 -7.23 -1.63
C ASP A 125 23.02 -6.06 -2.61
N ALA A 126 22.25 -4.97 -2.39
CA ALA A 126 22.38 -3.71 -3.11
C ALA A 126 23.55 -2.83 -2.62
N ASP A 127 24.33 -3.31 -1.66
CA ASP A 127 25.45 -2.62 -1.03
C ASP A 127 25.12 -1.27 -0.38
N GLN A 128 23.92 -1.17 0.21
CA GLN A 128 23.40 0.09 0.75
C GLN A 128 23.61 0.24 2.26
N LEU A 129 23.92 -0.85 2.98
CA LEU A 129 24.02 -0.87 4.44
C LEU A 129 25.48 -0.95 4.89
N LEU A 130 25.82 -0.17 5.91
CA LEU A 130 27.12 -0.24 6.56
C LEU A 130 27.21 -1.48 7.46
N GLN A 131 28.34 -2.21 7.40
CA GLN A 131 28.65 -3.27 8.37
C GLN A 131 29.03 -2.65 9.71
N LEU A 132 28.40 -3.11 10.79
CA LEU A 132 28.53 -2.51 12.13
C LEU A 132 29.57 -3.19 13.00
N ASP A 133 30.05 -4.40 12.66
CA ASP A 133 30.96 -5.17 13.53
C ASP A 133 32.22 -4.38 13.89
N GLN A 134 32.82 -3.66 12.93
CA GLN A 134 34.02 -2.85 13.19
C GLN A 134 33.74 -1.64 14.11
N LEU A 135 32.56 -1.02 14.01
CA LEU A 135 32.17 0.09 14.89
C LEU A 135 31.95 -0.38 16.32
N ILE A 136 31.38 -1.59 16.47
CA ILE A 136 31.17 -2.24 17.77
C ILE A 136 32.51 -2.65 18.39
N GLU A 137 33.41 -3.26 17.62
CA GLU A 137 34.75 -3.63 18.10
C GLU A 137 35.55 -2.41 18.60
N ASN A 138 35.33 -1.24 18.00
CA ASN A 138 35.96 0.01 18.39
C ASN A 138 35.28 0.70 19.59
N ASP A 139 34.08 0.27 20.00
CA ASP A 139 33.33 0.83 21.12
C ASP A 139 33.16 -0.21 22.25
N PRO A 140 34.12 -0.30 23.19
CA PRO A 140 34.08 -1.27 24.28
C PRO A 140 32.94 -1.04 25.28
N GLU A 141 32.28 0.13 25.26
CA GLU A 141 31.12 0.41 26.12
C GLU A 141 29.82 -0.14 25.52
N PHE A 142 29.79 -0.37 24.20
CA PHE A 142 28.63 -0.92 23.51
C PHE A 142 28.71 -2.46 23.40
N GLY A 143 28.20 -3.14 24.42
CA GLY A 143 28.10 -4.59 24.44
C GLY A 143 26.78 -5.12 23.87
N LEU A 144 26.87 -6.07 22.93
CA LEU A 144 25.71 -6.85 22.44
C LEU A 144 25.25 -7.93 23.44
N GLU A 145 26.01 -8.18 24.51
CA GLU A 145 25.74 -9.26 25.45
C GLU A 145 24.40 -9.10 26.19
N ASP A 146 23.98 -7.87 26.45
CA ASP A 146 22.69 -7.55 27.08
C ASP A 146 21.51 -7.68 26.10
N PHE A 147 21.75 -7.83 24.80
CA PHE A 147 20.67 -8.01 23.82
C PHE A 147 20.18 -9.46 23.77
N PHE A 148 18.90 -9.68 23.49
CA PHE A 148 18.40 -11.01 23.15
C PHE A 148 19.12 -11.52 21.89
N PRO A 149 19.82 -12.68 21.93
CA PRO A 149 20.66 -13.13 20.82
C PRO A 149 19.92 -13.21 19.48
N THR A 150 18.70 -13.73 19.50
CA THR A 150 17.86 -13.90 18.29
C THR A 150 17.49 -12.57 17.64
N THR A 151 17.42 -11.48 18.40
CA THR A 151 17.16 -10.14 17.85
C THR A 151 18.37 -9.57 17.12
N VAL A 152 19.58 -9.93 17.54
CA VAL A 152 20.83 -9.54 16.86
C VAL A 152 21.06 -10.43 15.64
N GLU A 153 20.82 -11.73 15.77
CA GLU A 153 20.87 -12.70 14.66
C GLU A 153 19.92 -12.29 13.52
N ALA A 154 18.75 -11.74 13.85
CA ALA A 154 17.80 -11.18 12.88
C ALA A 154 18.32 -9.98 12.08
N PHE A 155 19.57 -9.53 12.30
CA PHE A 155 20.24 -8.53 11.46
C PHE A 155 21.65 -8.95 10.98
N ARG A 156 22.01 -10.23 11.10
CA ARG A 156 23.23 -10.81 10.52
C ARG A 156 22.96 -11.48 9.19
N TRP A 157 23.74 -11.14 8.16
CA TRP A 157 23.59 -11.68 6.81
C TRP A 157 24.92 -12.02 6.16
N ASN A 158 25.07 -13.24 5.65
CA ASN A 158 26.29 -13.70 4.96
C ASN A 158 26.13 -13.86 3.43
N GLY A 159 25.03 -13.38 2.86
CA GLY A 159 24.68 -13.57 1.45
C GLY A 159 23.85 -14.83 1.16
N ARG A 160 23.61 -15.68 2.17
CA ARG A 160 22.85 -16.94 2.01
C ARG A 160 21.91 -17.23 3.16
N ARG A 161 22.34 -16.91 4.39
CA ARG A 161 21.69 -17.31 5.63
C ARG A 161 21.52 -16.12 6.54
N MET A 162 20.32 -16.00 7.09
CA MET A 162 20.02 -15.11 8.19
C MET A 162 20.56 -15.65 9.52
N GLY A 163 21.08 -14.76 10.36
CA GLY A 163 21.71 -15.13 11.63
C GLY A 163 23.23 -15.31 11.57
N ASP A 164 23.80 -15.49 10.37
CA ASP A 164 25.24 -15.66 10.17
C ASP A 164 25.83 -14.48 9.40
N GLY A 165 27.11 -14.17 9.66
CA GLY A 165 27.86 -13.13 8.94
C GLY A 165 27.87 -11.76 9.62
N PRO A 166 28.27 -10.70 8.88
CA PRO A 166 28.32 -9.35 9.40
C PRO A 166 26.96 -8.84 9.88
N LEU A 167 26.99 -7.95 10.86
CA LEU A 167 25.83 -7.29 11.44
C LEU A 167 25.56 -5.97 10.69
N TYR A 168 24.32 -5.76 10.27
CA TYR A 168 23.92 -4.60 9.45
C TYR A 168 22.91 -3.68 10.14
N GLY A 169 22.47 -4.02 11.34
CA GLY A 169 21.55 -3.20 12.12
C GLY A 169 21.56 -3.56 13.60
N ILE A 170 21.23 -2.60 14.46
CA ILE A 170 21.03 -2.82 15.90
C ILE A 170 19.53 -2.86 16.19
N PRO A 171 19.01 -3.97 16.75
CA PRO A 171 17.58 -4.14 16.96
C PRO A 171 17.06 -3.13 18.00
N LYS A 172 16.01 -2.39 17.63
CA LYS A 172 15.41 -1.34 18.49
C LYS A 172 14.44 -1.94 19.51
N ASP A 173 13.67 -2.92 19.06
CA ASP A 173 12.66 -3.65 19.81
C ASP A 173 12.30 -4.95 19.08
N PHE A 174 11.54 -5.80 19.75
CA PHE A 174 11.04 -7.03 19.15
C PHE A 174 9.73 -7.48 19.81
N THR A 175 9.14 -8.54 19.30
CA THR A 175 8.02 -9.21 19.97
C THR A 175 8.00 -10.70 19.65
N THR A 176 7.25 -11.43 20.47
CA THR A 176 6.90 -12.83 20.32
C THR A 176 5.40 -12.93 20.07
N LEU A 177 4.95 -14.02 19.45
CA LEU A 177 3.53 -14.19 19.13
C LEU A 177 2.79 -14.88 20.27
N GLY A 178 1.50 -14.56 20.40
CA GLY A 178 0.55 -15.23 21.29
C GLY A 178 -0.86 -14.74 21.03
N PHE A 179 -1.79 -15.07 21.92
CA PHE A 179 -3.20 -14.70 21.78
C PHE A 179 -3.60 -13.65 22.80
N TYR A 180 -4.42 -12.70 22.39
CA TYR A 180 -5.13 -11.81 23.30
C TYR A 180 -6.52 -12.39 23.54
N TYR A 181 -6.98 -12.39 24.78
CA TYR A 181 -8.24 -13.02 25.15
C TYR A 181 -9.11 -12.12 26.01
N ASN A 182 -10.42 -12.26 25.84
CA ASN A 182 -11.44 -11.59 26.63
C ASN A 182 -11.71 -12.41 27.90
N ALA A 183 -11.22 -11.94 29.04
CA ALA A 183 -11.32 -12.65 30.32
C ALA A 183 -12.79 -12.79 30.79
N ASP A 184 -13.67 -11.86 30.42
CA ASP A 184 -15.09 -11.91 30.76
C ASP A 184 -15.81 -13.06 30.04
N LEU A 185 -15.44 -13.31 28.78
CA LEU A 185 -15.98 -14.43 28.02
C LEU A 185 -15.49 -15.78 28.54
N PHE A 186 -14.23 -15.88 28.98
CA PHE A 186 -13.73 -17.08 29.66
C PHE A 186 -14.52 -17.37 30.95
N ARG A 187 -14.77 -16.34 31.78
CA ARG A 187 -15.57 -16.47 33.00
C ARG A 187 -17.02 -16.85 32.70
N THR A 188 -17.63 -16.22 31.69
CA THR A 188 -19.01 -16.49 31.26
C THR A 188 -19.17 -17.91 30.73
N ALA A 189 -18.20 -18.41 29.94
CA ALA A 189 -18.18 -19.78 29.43
C ALA A 189 -17.82 -20.82 30.51
N GLY A 190 -17.39 -20.39 31.72
CA GLY A 190 -17.05 -21.28 32.83
C GLY A 190 -15.76 -22.07 32.60
N ILE A 191 -14.85 -21.57 31.76
CA ILE A 191 -13.55 -22.18 31.44
C ILE A 191 -12.40 -21.43 32.14
N PRO A 192 -11.31 -22.12 32.51
CA PRO A 192 -10.15 -21.48 33.09
C PRO A 192 -9.44 -20.58 32.07
N GLU A 193 -8.85 -19.48 32.53
CA GLU A 193 -7.98 -18.64 31.70
C GLU A 193 -6.74 -19.42 31.23
N PRO A 194 -6.13 -19.04 30.07
CA PRO A 194 -4.98 -19.73 29.52
C PRO A 194 -3.79 -19.83 30.51
N ALA A 195 -3.27 -21.04 30.68
CA ALA A 195 -2.04 -21.29 31.43
C ALA A 195 -0.80 -20.92 30.58
N PRO A 196 0.36 -20.58 31.19
CA PRO A 196 1.58 -20.27 30.44
C PRO A 196 2.00 -21.37 29.44
N ASP A 197 1.75 -22.64 29.78
CA ASP A 197 2.15 -23.82 29.01
C ASP A 197 0.96 -24.53 28.32
N TRP A 198 -0.13 -23.81 28.08
CA TRP A 198 -1.31 -24.32 27.38
C TRP A 198 -1.03 -24.81 25.95
N THR A 199 -1.90 -25.68 25.47
CA THR A 199 -1.76 -26.47 24.23
C THR A 199 -2.76 -26.05 23.16
N TRP A 200 -2.51 -26.44 21.90
CA TRP A 200 -3.49 -26.25 20.82
C TRP A 200 -4.85 -26.93 21.09
N ASP A 201 -4.86 -28.04 21.84
CA ASP A 201 -6.09 -28.73 22.24
C ASP A 201 -6.89 -27.91 23.26
N GLU A 202 -6.22 -27.26 24.21
CA GLU A 202 -6.84 -26.36 25.18
C GLU A 202 -7.32 -25.06 24.51
N PHE A 203 -6.53 -24.50 23.59
CA PHE A 203 -6.91 -23.34 22.78
C PHE A 203 -8.22 -23.62 22.03
N ILE A 204 -8.32 -24.72 21.29
CA ILE A 204 -9.52 -25.00 20.51
C ILE A 204 -10.70 -25.39 21.40
N ALA A 205 -10.48 -26.04 22.54
CA ALA A 205 -11.53 -26.32 23.52
C ALA A 205 -12.12 -25.02 24.09
N ALA A 206 -11.27 -24.05 24.42
CA ALA A 206 -11.71 -22.73 24.85
C ALA A 206 -12.48 -21.98 23.76
N ALA A 207 -11.99 -22.01 22.51
CA ALA A 207 -12.66 -21.39 21.38
C ALA A 207 -14.06 -21.98 21.15
N ARG A 208 -14.21 -23.31 21.18
CA ARG A 208 -15.51 -23.98 21.06
C ARG A 208 -16.47 -23.60 22.20
N ALA A 209 -15.99 -23.63 23.44
CA ALA A 209 -16.83 -23.29 24.60
C ALA A 209 -17.33 -21.83 24.55
N ILE A 210 -16.51 -20.90 24.06
CA ILE A 210 -16.93 -19.50 23.87
C ILE A 210 -17.87 -19.37 22.66
N GLY A 211 -17.62 -20.11 21.57
CA GLY A 211 -18.48 -20.12 20.38
C GLY A 211 -19.90 -20.66 20.63
N GLU A 212 -20.13 -21.40 21.71
CA GLU A 212 -21.47 -21.80 22.16
C GLU A 212 -22.26 -20.64 22.83
N LEU A 213 -21.59 -19.55 23.20
CA LEU A 213 -22.27 -18.38 23.77
C LEU A 213 -23.04 -17.60 22.69
N PRO A 214 -24.21 -17.01 23.02
CA PRO A 214 -25.00 -16.26 22.05
C PRO A 214 -24.24 -15.07 21.43
N ASP A 215 -24.26 -14.99 20.10
CA ASP A 215 -23.65 -13.93 19.30
C ASP A 215 -22.13 -13.75 19.55
N ARG A 216 -21.42 -14.83 19.88
CA ARG A 216 -19.96 -14.85 20.09
C ARG A 216 -19.25 -15.75 19.10
N THR A 217 -17.99 -15.41 18.84
CA THR A 217 -17.04 -16.25 18.09
C THR A 217 -15.88 -16.62 19.00
N GLY A 218 -15.48 -17.89 18.97
CA GLY A 218 -14.47 -18.45 19.85
C GLY A 218 -13.10 -17.77 19.73
N ALA A 219 -12.54 -17.75 18.53
CA ALA A 219 -11.28 -17.08 18.26
C ALA A 219 -11.16 -16.58 16.82
N GLU A 220 -10.24 -15.66 16.56
CA GLU A 220 -9.72 -15.41 15.21
C GLU A 220 -8.26 -15.80 15.12
N PHE A 221 -7.93 -16.58 14.10
CA PHE A 221 -6.58 -17.06 13.84
C PHE A 221 -5.92 -16.27 12.72
N ILE A 222 -4.87 -15.49 13.01
CA ILE A 222 -4.16 -14.69 12.00
C ILE A 222 -3.27 -15.59 11.14
N THR A 223 -3.44 -15.52 9.80
CA THR A 223 -2.74 -16.40 8.84
C THR A 223 -1.61 -15.70 8.08
N TRP A 224 -1.02 -14.63 8.62
CA TRP A 224 0.14 -13.99 8.00
C TRP A 224 1.30 -14.99 7.84
N PRO A 225 2.15 -14.88 6.80
CA PRO A 225 3.14 -15.90 6.51
C PRO A 225 4.08 -16.23 7.68
N PHE A 226 4.68 -15.24 8.34
CA PHE A 226 5.53 -15.47 9.52
C PHE A 226 4.75 -16.03 10.74
N VAL A 227 3.45 -15.72 10.86
CA VAL A 227 2.58 -16.25 11.92
C VAL A 227 2.27 -17.73 11.70
N LEU A 228 1.89 -18.09 10.47
CA LEU A 228 1.67 -19.48 10.08
C LEU A 228 2.93 -20.32 10.30
N ARG A 229 4.11 -19.77 10.00
CA ARG A 229 5.37 -20.43 10.29
C ARG A 229 5.62 -20.63 11.78
N GLY A 230 5.28 -19.65 12.61
CA GLY A 230 5.29 -19.80 14.05
C GLY A 230 4.43 -20.98 14.50
N TYR A 231 3.21 -21.08 13.98
CA TYR A 231 2.32 -22.21 14.22
C TYR A 231 2.89 -23.56 13.73
N LEU A 232 3.33 -23.63 12.48
CA LEU A 232 3.90 -24.86 11.90
C LEU A 232 5.11 -25.36 12.70
N ARG A 233 5.95 -24.46 13.22
CA ARG A 233 7.06 -24.83 14.09
C ARG A 233 6.61 -25.44 15.41
N THR A 234 5.51 -24.98 16.01
CA THR A 234 4.96 -25.65 17.21
C THR A 234 4.52 -27.08 16.93
N GLU A 235 4.23 -27.42 15.68
CA GLU A 235 3.94 -28.79 15.22
C GLU A 235 5.20 -29.58 14.78
N GLY A 236 6.38 -28.98 14.95
CA GLY A 236 7.67 -29.56 14.55
C GLY A 236 7.88 -29.59 13.04
N VAL A 237 7.19 -28.71 12.30
CA VAL A 237 7.31 -28.56 10.84
C VAL A 237 8.24 -27.40 10.53
N GLU A 238 9.31 -27.69 9.78
CA GLU A 238 10.19 -26.69 9.19
C GLU A 238 10.07 -26.78 7.68
N LEU A 239 9.64 -25.69 7.04
CA LEU A 239 9.49 -25.64 5.58
C LEU A 239 10.85 -25.62 4.87
N ARG A 240 11.96 -25.39 5.58
CA ARG A 240 13.29 -25.33 5.00
C ARG A 240 13.88 -26.73 4.88
N GLY A 241 14.35 -27.07 3.68
CA GLY A 241 15.05 -28.32 3.42
C GLY A 241 16.50 -28.34 3.97
N THR A 242 17.28 -29.30 3.48
CA THR A 242 18.65 -29.52 3.98
C THR A 242 19.62 -28.43 3.52
N THR A 243 19.36 -27.83 2.36
CA THR A 243 20.07 -26.66 1.84
C THR A 243 19.20 -25.39 1.94
N TRP A 244 19.81 -24.20 1.85
CA TRP A 244 19.10 -22.91 1.99
C TRP A 244 18.08 -22.62 0.88
N ASP A 245 18.23 -23.28 -0.27
CA ASP A 245 17.38 -23.10 -1.45
C ASP A 245 16.32 -24.21 -1.59
N GLU A 246 16.31 -25.18 -0.68
CA GLU A 246 15.34 -26.27 -0.65
C GLU A 246 14.16 -25.94 0.28
N VAL A 247 12.97 -26.37 -0.14
CA VAL A 247 11.75 -26.27 0.65
C VAL A 247 11.20 -27.68 0.81
N ASP A 248 10.87 -28.06 2.03
CA ASP A 248 10.28 -29.36 2.36
C ASP A 248 8.77 -29.19 2.54
N LEU A 249 8.02 -29.57 1.50
CA LEU A 249 6.56 -29.54 1.47
C LEU A 249 5.95 -30.95 1.59
N ASP A 250 6.78 -31.99 1.55
CA ASP A 250 6.36 -33.40 1.57
C ASP A 250 6.11 -33.92 2.98
N ASP A 251 6.46 -33.15 4.03
CA ASP A 251 6.22 -33.52 5.42
C ASP A 251 4.70 -33.68 5.67
N PRO A 252 4.20 -34.88 5.99
CA PRO A 252 2.78 -35.10 6.24
C PRO A 252 2.21 -34.24 7.38
N ARG A 253 3.07 -33.81 8.31
CA ARG A 253 2.70 -32.94 9.43
C ARG A 253 2.32 -31.53 8.97
N LEU A 254 2.87 -31.06 7.85
CA LEU A 254 2.49 -29.77 7.24
C LEU A 254 1.01 -29.80 6.84
N THR A 255 0.63 -30.80 6.05
CA THR A 255 -0.75 -30.97 5.59
C THR A 255 -1.69 -31.23 6.77
N GLU A 256 -1.28 -32.04 7.75
CA GLU A 256 -2.06 -32.28 8.97
C GLU A 256 -2.34 -30.98 9.75
N ALA A 257 -1.30 -30.15 9.97
CA ALA A 257 -1.43 -28.91 10.73
C ALA A 257 -2.29 -27.86 10.02
N LEU A 258 -2.12 -27.69 8.71
CA LEU A 258 -2.89 -26.74 7.90
C LEU A 258 -4.33 -27.21 7.67
N ASP A 259 -4.57 -28.51 7.42
CA ASP A 259 -5.95 -29.03 7.32
C ASP A 259 -6.66 -28.94 8.68
N ARG A 260 -5.97 -29.17 9.80
CA ARG A 260 -6.56 -28.95 11.13
C ARG A 260 -7.04 -27.52 11.30
N LEU A 261 -6.22 -26.53 10.93
CA LEU A 261 -6.60 -25.11 10.97
C LEU A 261 -7.78 -24.79 10.02
N ARG A 262 -7.77 -25.36 8.81
CA ARG A 262 -8.89 -25.26 7.86
C ARG A 262 -10.18 -25.83 8.46
N ARG A 263 -10.14 -27.01 9.06
CA ARG A 263 -11.31 -27.67 9.68
C ARG A 263 -11.90 -26.83 10.81
N TRP A 264 -11.05 -26.29 11.69
CA TRP A 264 -11.50 -25.39 12.77
C TRP A 264 -12.22 -24.15 12.25
N ARG A 265 -11.90 -23.69 11.03
CA ARG A 265 -12.50 -22.50 10.43
C ARG A 265 -13.76 -22.77 9.60
N PHE A 266 -13.77 -23.85 8.81
CA PHE A 266 -14.86 -24.08 7.85
C PHE A 266 -15.82 -25.21 8.24
N ASP A 267 -15.34 -26.20 8.98
CA ASP A 267 -16.12 -27.39 9.29
C ASP A 267 -16.82 -27.24 10.66
N GLU A 268 -16.46 -26.24 11.45
CA GLU A 268 -17.02 -25.91 12.77
C GLU A 268 -17.68 -24.52 12.74
N GLU A 269 -18.85 -24.38 13.35
CA GLU A 269 -19.54 -23.08 13.46
C GLU A 269 -19.06 -22.31 14.69
N HIS A 270 -18.90 -20.99 14.56
CA HIS A 270 -18.52 -20.05 15.63
C HIS A 270 -17.23 -20.37 16.40
N THR A 271 -16.44 -21.35 15.96
CA THR A 271 -15.21 -21.76 16.63
C THR A 271 -14.06 -20.82 16.26
N LEU A 272 -13.72 -20.74 14.97
CA LEU A 272 -12.89 -19.67 14.43
C LEU A 272 -13.74 -18.73 13.59
N ALA A 273 -13.40 -17.44 13.56
CA ALA A 273 -14.04 -16.50 12.63
C ALA A 273 -13.75 -16.93 11.19
N ARG A 274 -14.65 -16.62 10.25
CA ARG A 274 -14.53 -17.05 8.85
C ARG A 274 -13.59 -16.16 8.04
N GLY A 275 -12.41 -15.84 8.57
CA GLY A 275 -11.40 -15.03 7.91
C GLY A 275 -11.84 -13.57 7.80
N GLU A 276 -10.93 -12.65 8.08
CA GLU A 276 -11.16 -11.24 7.79
C GLU A 276 -10.26 -10.79 6.65
N ALA A 277 -10.85 -10.06 5.69
CA ALA A 277 -10.18 -9.56 4.50
C ALA A 277 -8.79 -8.95 4.83
N GLU A 278 -7.77 -9.27 4.02
CA GLU A 278 -6.45 -8.64 4.12
C GLU A 278 -6.62 -7.11 4.11
N GLY A 279 -6.08 -6.40 5.10
CA GLY A 279 -6.23 -4.94 5.21
C GLY A 279 -7.33 -4.47 6.16
N PHE A 280 -8.05 -5.37 6.84
CA PHE A 280 -8.62 -5.02 8.14
C PHE A 280 -7.49 -4.91 9.18
N ASP A 281 -7.63 -3.94 10.09
CA ASP A 281 -6.80 -3.87 11.28
C ASP A 281 -7.27 -4.96 12.26
N PRO A 282 -6.48 -6.03 12.51
CA PRO A 282 -6.91 -7.13 13.37
C PRO A 282 -7.33 -6.65 14.77
N ALA A 283 -6.73 -5.55 15.23
CA ALA A 283 -7.06 -5.00 16.53
C ALA A 283 -8.50 -4.44 16.59
N SER A 284 -9.07 -4.00 15.47
CA SER A 284 -10.44 -3.45 15.46
C SER A 284 -11.51 -4.47 15.86
N VAL A 285 -11.26 -5.75 15.59
CA VAL A 285 -12.29 -6.80 15.66
C VAL A 285 -12.40 -7.39 17.05
N PHE A 286 -11.28 -7.42 17.77
CA PHE A 286 -11.28 -7.80 19.17
C PHE A 286 -11.94 -6.73 20.05
N ILE A 287 -11.79 -5.45 19.72
CA ILE A 287 -12.34 -4.31 20.48
C ILE A 287 -13.88 -4.34 20.54
N ASP A 288 -14.54 -4.94 19.54
CA ASP A 288 -16.01 -5.11 19.52
C ASP A 288 -16.52 -6.03 20.66
N GLY A 289 -15.65 -6.78 21.34
CA GLY A 289 -15.99 -7.62 22.50
C GLY A 289 -16.76 -8.91 22.18
N ASN A 290 -17.03 -9.18 20.89
CA ASN A 290 -17.73 -10.39 20.44
C ASN A 290 -16.82 -11.59 20.19
N LEU A 291 -15.50 -11.38 20.28
CA LEU A 291 -14.48 -12.38 20.01
C LEU A 291 -13.81 -12.85 21.30
N GLY A 292 -13.75 -14.17 21.52
CA GLY A 292 -13.13 -14.76 22.70
C GLY A 292 -11.61 -14.56 22.73
N MET A 293 -10.94 -14.81 21.60
CA MET A 293 -9.50 -14.72 21.46
C MET A 293 -9.09 -14.20 20.08
N ILE A 294 -7.97 -13.49 19.97
CA ILE A 294 -7.38 -13.09 18.69
C ILE A 294 -5.88 -13.33 18.70
N GLY A 295 -5.35 -13.92 17.65
CA GLY A 295 -3.92 -14.20 17.52
C GLY A 295 -3.62 -15.28 16.48
N PRO A 296 -2.38 -15.75 16.35
CA PRO A 296 -1.22 -15.23 17.04
C PRO A 296 -0.86 -13.83 16.56
N LEU A 297 -0.71 -12.89 17.50
CA LEU A 297 -0.32 -11.50 17.26
C LEU A 297 0.81 -11.12 18.21
N GLY A 298 1.67 -10.20 17.79
CA GLY A 298 2.67 -9.59 18.65
C GLY A 298 2.13 -8.39 19.42
N ARG A 299 3.02 -7.71 20.15
CA ARG A 299 2.68 -6.61 21.06
C ARG A 299 2.26 -5.31 20.37
N TRP A 300 2.41 -5.21 19.05
CA TRP A 300 2.11 -4.00 18.29
C TRP A 300 0.64 -3.55 18.36
N VAL A 301 -0.29 -4.43 18.77
CA VAL A 301 -1.72 -4.12 18.95
C VAL A 301 -2.07 -3.59 20.35
N VAL A 302 -1.19 -3.76 21.35
CA VAL A 302 -1.46 -3.39 22.75
C VAL A 302 -1.86 -1.93 22.95
N PRO A 303 -1.21 -0.93 22.30
CA PRO A 303 -1.62 0.46 22.45
C PRO A 303 -3.09 0.70 22.07
N GLN A 304 -3.61 -0.06 21.11
CA GLN A 304 -4.99 0.02 20.66
C GLN A 304 -5.94 -0.72 21.59
N PHE A 305 -5.57 -1.92 22.07
CA PHE A 305 -6.38 -2.65 23.07
C PHE A 305 -6.48 -1.92 24.41
N ARG A 306 -5.49 -1.11 24.78
CA ARG A 306 -5.57 -0.22 25.95
C ARG A 306 -6.60 0.90 25.83
N THR A 307 -7.28 1.03 24.68
CA THR A 307 -8.43 1.93 24.52
C THR A 307 -9.76 1.28 24.90
N ILE A 308 -9.80 -0.05 25.07
CA ILE A 308 -10.97 -0.79 25.56
C ILE A 308 -11.26 -0.33 27.01
N PRO A 309 -12.47 0.15 27.32
CA PRO A 309 -12.82 0.51 28.69
C PRO A 309 -12.75 -0.70 29.63
N GLU A 310 -12.14 -0.54 30.81
CA GLU A 310 -12.08 -1.62 31.82
C GLU A 310 -13.44 -1.85 32.51
N THR A 311 -14.37 -0.88 32.45
CA THR A 311 -15.68 -0.96 33.10
C THR A 311 -16.76 -0.29 32.26
N GLY A 312 -18.00 -0.77 32.38
CA GLY A 312 -19.17 -0.24 31.67
C GLY A 312 -19.71 -1.21 30.62
N ASP A 313 -20.87 -0.88 30.04
CA ASP A 313 -21.57 -1.75 29.08
C ASP A 313 -20.82 -1.92 27.75
N ASP A 314 -19.87 -1.04 27.44
CA ASP A 314 -19.06 -1.02 26.20
C ASP A 314 -17.61 -1.51 26.43
N GLY A 315 -17.29 -2.09 27.60
CA GLY A 315 -15.94 -2.49 28.00
C GLY A 315 -15.84 -3.96 28.43
N PHE A 316 -14.62 -4.50 28.46
CA PHE A 316 -14.34 -5.85 28.97
C PHE A 316 -12.90 -6.01 29.45
N GLU A 317 -12.67 -6.93 30.39
CA GLU A 317 -11.32 -7.29 30.85
C GLU A 317 -10.62 -8.18 29.80
N TRP A 318 -9.35 -7.88 29.49
CA TRP A 318 -8.55 -8.65 28.53
C TRP A 318 -7.12 -8.85 29.00
N ASN A 319 -6.48 -9.90 28.49
CA ASN A 319 -5.07 -10.19 28.77
C ASN A 319 -4.38 -10.90 27.59
N PHE A 320 -3.10 -11.21 27.77
CA PHE A 320 -2.28 -11.95 26.83
C PHE A 320 -2.07 -13.40 27.31
N ALA A 321 -2.08 -14.33 26.36
CA ALA A 321 -1.75 -15.73 26.54
C ALA A 321 -0.59 -16.10 25.59
N PRO A 322 0.42 -16.87 26.05
CA PRO A 322 1.51 -17.33 25.20
C PRO A 322 1.05 -18.08 23.94
N MET A 323 1.96 -18.25 22.98
CA MET A 323 1.72 -19.17 21.86
C MET A 323 1.42 -20.58 22.40
N PRO A 324 0.28 -21.21 22.03
CA PRO A 324 -0.02 -22.57 22.43
C PRO A 324 1.05 -23.54 21.93
N ARG A 325 1.45 -24.49 22.78
CA ARG A 325 2.43 -25.51 22.39
C ARG A 325 1.75 -26.65 21.64
N GLY A 326 2.44 -27.16 20.62
CA GLY A 326 2.09 -28.40 19.94
C GLY A 326 3.02 -29.52 20.39
N ARG A 327 3.72 -30.11 19.41
CA ARG A 327 4.81 -31.07 19.64
C ARG A 327 6.05 -30.39 20.21
N GLU A 328 6.23 -29.10 19.89
CA GLU A 328 7.34 -28.27 20.35
C GLU A 328 6.81 -26.98 20.97
N ALA A 329 7.52 -26.47 21.99
CA ALA A 329 7.29 -25.17 22.59
C ALA A 329 8.29 -24.17 21.97
N THR A 330 7.83 -23.40 20.99
CA THR A 330 8.65 -22.49 20.19
C THR A 330 7.86 -21.26 19.78
N ASN A 331 8.57 -20.21 19.38
CA ASN A 331 7.99 -18.95 18.91
C ASN A 331 8.82 -18.37 17.76
N VAL A 332 8.42 -17.20 17.26
CA VAL A 332 9.17 -16.43 16.26
C VAL A 332 9.56 -15.08 16.82
N THR A 333 10.74 -14.60 16.42
CA THR A 333 11.20 -13.24 16.72
C THR A 333 10.80 -12.33 15.57
N VAL A 334 9.94 -11.35 15.86
CA VAL A 334 9.61 -10.25 14.92
C VAL A 334 10.27 -8.98 15.44
N THR A 335 11.13 -8.35 14.63
CA THR A 335 11.98 -7.24 15.11
C THR A 335 12.32 -6.23 14.02
N VAL A 336 12.65 -5.02 14.45
CA VAL A 336 13.10 -3.92 13.60
C VAL A 336 14.41 -3.39 14.16
N ALA A 337 15.35 -3.04 13.29
CA ALA A 337 16.62 -2.42 13.67
C ALA A 337 16.73 -0.97 13.22
N TRP A 338 17.61 -0.23 13.88
CA TRP A 338 18.28 0.91 13.27
C TRP A 338 19.45 0.41 12.42
N ALA A 339 19.45 0.75 11.14
CA ALA A 339 20.53 0.49 10.19
C ALA A 339 21.21 1.81 9.79
N MET A 340 22.47 1.70 9.35
CA MET A 340 23.28 2.83 8.87
C MET A 340 23.47 2.73 7.35
N ALA A 341 23.35 3.86 6.65
CA ALA A 341 23.70 3.92 5.23
C ALA A 341 25.21 3.73 5.04
N ARG A 342 25.59 2.89 4.07
CA ARG A 342 27.00 2.71 3.68
C ARG A 342 27.65 4.03 3.23
N GLU A 343 26.87 4.91 2.61
CA GLU A 343 27.33 6.21 2.10
C GLU A 343 27.19 7.38 3.10
N SER A 344 26.89 7.10 4.37
CA SER A 344 26.82 8.16 5.39
C SER A 344 28.12 8.98 5.42
N LYS A 345 27.98 10.30 5.43
CA LYS A 345 29.13 11.23 5.45
C LYS A 345 29.73 11.38 6.85
N HIS A 346 28.99 10.96 7.87
CA HIS A 346 29.29 11.17 9.28
C HIS A 346 29.05 9.87 10.06
N PRO A 347 29.76 8.77 9.73
CA PRO A 347 29.49 7.44 10.29
C PRO A 347 29.73 7.37 11.80
N GLU A 348 30.68 8.14 12.34
CA GLU A 348 30.95 8.17 13.79
C GLU A 348 29.83 8.87 14.56
N GLU A 349 29.35 10.01 14.08
CA GLU A 349 28.23 10.73 14.69
C GLU A 349 26.91 9.97 14.53
N ALA A 350 26.70 9.33 13.38
CA ALA A 350 25.57 8.43 13.15
C ALA A 350 25.62 7.22 14.10
N TRP A 351 26.80 6.63 14.33
CA TRP A 351 26.97 5.57 15.32
C TRP A 351 26.61 6.04 16.74
N ASN A 352 27.07 7.24 17.15
CA ASN A 352 26.71 7.82 18.45
C ASN A 352 25.21 7.96 18.65
N LEU A 353 24.50 8.45 17.62
CA LEU A 353 23.05 8.57 17.67
C LEU A 353 22.37 7.18 17.69
N LEU A 354 22.84 6.23 16.89
CA LEU A 354 22.33 4.86 16.90
C LEU A 354 22.44 4.21 18.29
N ARG A 355 23.59 4.38 18.96
CA ARG A 355 23.80 3.87 20.33
C ARG A 355 22.85 4.51 21.33
N TYR A 356 22.62 5.82 21.22
CA TYR A 356 21.68 6.53 22.07
C TYR A 356 20.26 5.99 21.89
N LEU A 357 19.81 5.85 20.64
CA LEU A 357 18.48 5.37 20.28
C LEU A 357 18.24 3.91 20.65
N THR A 358 19.30 3.11 20.81
CA THR A 358 19.27 1.70 21.23
C THR A 358 19.76 1.49 22.65
N GLY A 359 19.97 2.57 23.40
CA GLY A 359 20.37 2.57 24.79
C GLY A 359 19.22 2.19 25.73
N SER A 360 19.56 1.84 26.97
CA SER A 360 18.58 1.37 27.95
C SER A 360 17.48 2.40 28.25
N GLU A 361 17.80 3.69 28.30
CA GLU A 361 16.81 4.74 28.56
C GLU A 361 15.82 4.91 27.39
N ALA A 362 16.32 4.96 26.15
CA ALA A 362 15.48 5.08 24.96
C ALA A 362 14.54 3.88 24.84
N GLN A 363 15.06 2.66 25.02
CA GLN A 363 14.23 1.45 25.02
C GLN A 363 13.24 1.41 26.18
N ALA A 364 13.61 1.88 27.38
CA ALA A 364 12.70 1.97 28.52
C ALA A 364 11.58 2.99 28.31
N ARG A 365 11.81 4.08 27.56
CA ARG A 365 10.76 5.03 27.18
C ARG A 365 9.78 4.39 26.19
N LEU A 366 10.30 3.67 25.20
CA LEU A 366 9.49 2.98 24.21
C LEU A 366 8.68 1.80 24.81
N SER A 367 9.27 1.04 25.74
CA SER A 367 8.61 -0.11 26.38
C SER A 367 7.37 0.27 27.17
N ARG A 368 7.36 1.46 27.81
CA ARG A 368 6.20 1.98 28.58
C ARG A 368 4.98 2.25 27.72
N LEU A 369 5.16 2.53 26.42
CA LEU A 369 4.05 2.62 25.47
C LEU A 369 3.30 1.27 25.37
N GLY A 370 3.99 0.17 25.68
CA GLY A 370 3.49 -1.20 25.54
C GLY A 370 3.53 -1.69 24.10
N LEU A 371 4.23 -1.01 23.18
CA LEU A 371 4.24 -1.35 21.76
C LEU A 371 5.03 -2.63 21.44
N ALA A 372 6.13 -2.86 22.14
CA ALA A 372 7.08 -3.93 21.86
C ALA A 372 7.92 -4.27 23.10
N ILE A 373 8.63 -5.40 23.04
CA ILE A 373 9.60 -5.83 24.04
C ILE A 373 10.93 -5.10 23.74
N PRO A 374 11.59 -4.47 24.73
CA PRO A 374 12.91 -3.91 24.54
C PRO A 374 13.92 -5.02 24.27
N THR A 375 14.85 -4.80 23.34
CA THR A 375 15.85 -5.81 22.94
C THR A 375 16.94 -6.04 23.98
N ARG A 376 17.11 -5.10 24.92
CA ARG A 376 18.00 -5.26 26.08
C ARG A 376 17.31 -6.03 27.21
N ARG A 377 17.89 -7.16 27.63
CA ARG A 377 17.38 -8.02 28.71
C ARG A 377 17.25 -7.24 30.02
N SER A 378 18.25 -6.44 30.36
CA SER A 378 18.22 -5.58 31.55
C SER A 378 17.01 -4.64 31.61
N VAL A 379 16.52 -4.17 30.45
CA VAL A 379 15.33 -3.31 30.35
C VAL A 379 14.05 -4.16 30.33
N ALA A 380 14.06 -5.27 29.61
CA ALA A 380 12.92 -6.19 29.50
C ALA A 380 12.54 -6.81 30.85
N GLU A 381 13.51 -7.04 31.72
CA GLU A 381 13.31 -7.60 33.06
C GLU A 381 13.01 -6.52 34.13
N SER A 382 12.95 -5.24 33.74
CA SER A 382 12.69 -4.11 34.64
C SER A 382 11.21 -3.68 34.67
N ASP A 383 10.88 -2.78 35.60
CA ASP A 383 9.57 -2.14 35.71
C ASP A 383 9.24 -1.21 34.52
N ALA A 384 10.20 -0.94 33.63
CA ALA A 384 9.95 -0.22 32.39
C ALA A 384 9.14 -1.06 31.39
N PHE A 385 9.24 -2.39 31.45
CA PHE A 385 8.48 -3.31 30.60
C PHE A 385 7.45 -4.12 31.39
N ILE A 386 7.82 -4.66 32.55
CA ILE A 386 6.92 -5.49 33.38
C ILE A 386 6.01 -4.58 34.21
N ASP A 387 4.77 -4.40 33.77
CA ASP A 387 3.76 -3.57 34.42
C ASP A 387 2.47 -4.36 34.70
N SER A 388 2.35 -4.88 35.92
CA SER A 388 1.14 -5.62 36.34
C SER A 388 -0.06 -4.72 36.65
N THR A 389 0.07 -3.38 36.52
CA THR A 389 -1.01 -2.43 36.86
C THR A 389 -1.92 -2.12 35.66
N ARG A 390 -1.52 -2.54 34.45
CA ARG A 390 -2.25 -2.27 33.21
C ARG A 390 -2.24 -3.50 32.30
N PRO A 391 -3.30 -3.72 31.50
CA PRO A 391 -3.32 -4.82 30.55
C PRO A 391 -2.31 -4.60 29.39
N PRO A 392 -1.71 -5.67 28.85
CA PRO A 392 -1.74 -7.03 29.41
C PRO A 392 -0.93 -7.08 30.71
N THR A 393 -1.46 -7.69 31.77
CA THR A 393 -0.78 -7.74 33.09
C THR A 393 0.25 -8.87 33.18
N ARG A 394 0.34 -9.69 32.13
CA ARG A 394 1.20 -10.88 32.02
C ARG A 394 2.41 -10.61 31.13
N ASP A 395 3.14 -9.53 31.38
CA ASP A 395 4.29 -9.14 30.54
C ASP A 395 5.42 -10.19 30.53
N THR A 396 5.58 -10.96 31.61
CA THR A 396 6.58 -12.03 31.72
C THR A 396 6.39 -13.15 30.69
N ASP A 397 5.14 -13.40 30.29
CA ASP A 397 4.78 -14.45 29.33
C ASP A 397 5.39 -14.18 27.94
N TYR A 398 5.59 -12.90 27.58
CA TYR A 398 6.29 -12.52 26.37
C TYR A 398 7.79 -12.89 26.42
N LEU A 399 8.41 -12.74 27.59
CA LEU A 399 9.84 -12.99 27.79
C LEU A 399 10.16 -14.49 27.77
N GLU A 400 9.27 -15.33 28.30
CA GLU A 400 9.38 -16.79 28.18
C GLU A 400 9.33 -17.23 26.70
N GLY A 401 8.40 -16.65 25.93
CA GLY A 401 8.35 -16.85 24.47
C GLY A 401 9.64 -16.44 23.76
N ALA A 402 10.33 -15.39 24.24
CA ALA A 402 11.57 -14.91 23.65
C ALA A 402 12.72 -15.92 23.79
N GLY A 403 12.73 -16.72 24.86
CA GLY A 403 13.76 -17.74 25.10
C GLY A 403 13.71 -18.92 24.11
N THR A 404 12.53 -19.22 23.58
CA THR A 404 12.33 -20.28 22.58
C THR A 404 12.16 -19.75 21.16
N ALA A 405 12.04 -18.42 21.01
CA ALA A 405 11.87 -17.78 19.71
C ALA A 405 13.07 -18.04 18.77
N ARG A 406 12.79 -18.03 17.48
CA ARG A 406 13.78 -18.15 16.42
C ARG A 406 13.53 -17.11 15.34
N VAL A 407 14.59 -16.74 14.62
CA VAL A 407 14.46 -15.95 13.41
C VAL A 407 13.68 -16.75 12.36
N VAL A 408 12.88 -16.04 11.60
CA VAL A 408 12.09 -16.57 10.50
C VAL A 408 13.02 -16.71 9.30
N ASP A 409 13.60 -17.90 9.13
CA ASP A 409 14.62 -18.19 8.10
C ASP A 409 13.97 -18.47 6.75
N TRP A 410 14.34 -17.83 5.64
CA TRP A 410 13.80 -18.14 4.31
C TRP A 410 14.79 -17.96 3.15
N PRO A 411 14.51 -18.53 1.96
CA PRO A 411 15.26 -18.27 0.73
C PRO A 411 15.30 -16.77 0.39
N THR A 412 16.33 -16.35 -0.37
CA THR A 412 16.59 -14.94 -0.70
C THR A 412 15.59 -14.28 -1.63
N ASP A 413 14.71 -15.04 -2.30
CA ASP A 413 13.73 -14.48 -3.23
C ASP A 413 12.60 -13.77 -2.47
N PRO A 414 12.44 -12.43 -2.58
CA PRO A 414 11.43 -11.68 -1.84
C PRO A 414 9.99 -12.04 -2.23
N ARG A 415 9.78 -12.77 -3.34
CA ARG A 415 8.46 -13.23 -3.78
C ARG A 415 8.02 -14.52 -3.09
N PHE A 416 8.96 -15.25 -2.49
CA PHE A 416 8.66 -16.53 -1.85
C PHE A 416 7.51 -16.37 -0.85
N GLU A 417 7.43 -15.21 -0.17
CA GLU A 417 6.56 -15.05 1.01
C GLU A 417 5.15 -14.71 0.63
N ALA A 418 5.08 -13.78 -0.31
CA ALA A 418 3.84 -13.48 -0.98
C ALA A 418 3.27 -14.72 -1.68
N GLU A 419 4.07 -15.55 -2.37
CA GLU A 419 3.51 -16.69 -3.11
C GLU A 419 3.13 -17.86 -2.17
N PHE A 420 3.91 -18.17 -1.14
CA PHE A 420 3.51 -19.17 -0.14
C PHE A 420 2.25 -18.73 0.59
N GLY A 421 2.26 -17.50 1.12
CA GLY A 421 1.14 -16.91 1.83
C GLY A 421 -0.12 -16.91 0.98
N LYS A 422 -0.02 -16.49 -0.28
CA LYS A 422 -1.12 -16.52 -1.26
C LYS A 422 -1.73 -17.91 -1.43
N GLN A 423 -0.92 -18.95 -1.60
CA GLN A 423 -1.43 -20.30 -1.84
C GLN A 423 -2.08 -20.88 -0.57
N VAL A 424 -1.47 -20.65 0.59
CA VAL A 424 -2.02 -21.08 1.87
C VAL A 424 -3.29 -20.31 2.23
N ASP A 425 -3.35 -19.01 1.97
CA ASP A 425 -4.55 -18.18 2.19
C ASP A 425 -5.75 -18.66 1.37
N LEU A 426 -5.55 -19.07 0.11
CA LEU A 426 -6.63 -19.65 -0.69
C LEU A 426 -7.23 -20.90 -0.03
N ALA A 427 -6.40 -21.73 0.59
CA ALA A 427 -6.88 -22.91 1.31
C ALA A 427 -7.53 -22.55 2.65
N LEU A 428 -6.90 -21.66 3.43
CA LEU A 428 -7.30 -21.33 4.79
C LEU A 428 -8.40 -20.29 4.90
N ARG A 429 -8.70 -19.53 3.83
CA ARG A 429 -9.68 -18.43 3.85
C ARG A 429 -10.83 -18.61 2.88
N THR A 430 -10.57 -19.26 1.73
CA THR A 430 -11.62 -19.55 0.74
C THR A 430 -12.05 -21.02 0.70
N GLY A 431 -11.39 -21.89 1.48
CA GLY A 431 -11.70 -23.31 1.53
C GLY A 431 -11.29 -24.10 0.28
N GLU A 432 -10.38 -23.58 -0.55
CA GLU A 432 -9.85 -24.33 -1.70
C GLU A 432 -9.01 -25.54 -1.24
N PRO A 433 -8.90 -26.62 -2.04
CA PRO A 433 -8.17 -27.83 -1.63
C PRO A 433 -6.69 -27.56 -1.35
N LEU A 434 -6.25 -27.80 -0.11
CA LEU A 434 -4.89 -27.50 0.36
C LEU A 434 -3.81 -28.20 -0.48
N ASP A 435 -4.00 -29.48 -0.80
CA ASP A 435 -3.01 -30.28 -1.55
C ASP A 435 -2.71 -29.66 -2.93
N GLU A 436 -3.75 -29.16 -3.61
CA GLU A 436 -3.58 -28.47 -4.89
C GLU A 436 -2.83 -27.16 -4.74
N ARG A 437 -3.04 -26.44 -3.63
CA ARG A 437 -2.38 -25.16 -3.36
C ARG A 437 -0.91 -25.34 -3.04
N LEU A 438 -0.57 -26.33 -2.22
CA LEU A 438 0.82 -26.68 -1.92
C LEU A 438 1.56 -27.14 -3.19
N ALA A 439 0.94 -27.98 -4.02
CA ALA A 439 1.51 -28.38 -5.31
C ALA A 439 1.69 -27.19 -6.29
N ALA A 440 0.76 -26.23 -6.28
CA ALA A 440 0.89 -25.02 -7.09
C ALA A 440 2.07 -24.15 -6.63
N PHE A 441 2.27 -24.02 -5.32
CA PHE A 441 3.41 -23.33 -4.73
C PHE A 441 4.73 -24.01 -5.10
N GLU A 442 4.84 -25.33 -4.91
CA GLU A 442 6.02 -26.11 -5.24
C GLU A 442 6.39 -25.94 -6.72
N GLY A 443 5.41 -26.09 -7.62
CA GLY A 443 5.63 -25.90 -9.05
C GLY A 443 6.07 -24.47 -9.40
N TRP A 444 5.59 -23.46 -8.67
CA TRP A 444 6.10 -22.09 -8.83
C TRP A 444 7.55 -21.97 -8.34
N TRP A 445 7.87 -22.53 -7.17
CA TRP A 445 9.20 -22.46 -6.57
C TRP A 445 10.26 -23.12 -7.45
N ASP A 446 9.95 -24.27 -8.04
CA ASP A 446 10.81 -24.95 -9.01
C ASP A 446 11.12 -24.10 -10.24
N ARG A 447 10.11 -23.38 -10.75
CA ARG A 447 10.30 -22.43 -11.86
C ARG A 447 11.11 -21.22 -11.44
N ALA A 448 10.87 -20.68 -10.25
CA ALA A 448 11.59 -19.52 -9.74
C ALA A 448 13.08 -19.83 -9.57
N ARG A 449 13.44 -20.97 -8.97
CA ARG A 449 14.83 -21.41 -8.80
C ARG A 449 15.54 -21.67 -10.13
N THR A 450 14.86 -22.32 -11.07
CA THR A 450 15.43 -22.58 -12.41
C THR A 450 15.60 -21.29 -13.23
N GLN A 451 14.71 -20.31 -13.08
CA GLN A 451 14.85 -18.98 -13.70
C GLN A 451 15.98 -18.17 -13.09
N ALA A 452 16.13 -18.17 -11.76
CA ALA A 452 17.23 -17.50 -11.05
C ALA A 452 18.61 -18.01 -11.51
N GLY A 453 18.74 -19.30 -11.80
CA GLY A 453 19.97 -19.87 -12.38
C GLY A 453 20.23 -19.50 -13.85
N SER A 454 19.23 -18.96 -14.56
CA SER A 454 19.34 -18.49 -15.96
C SER A 454 19.58 -16.98 -16.09
N GLU A 455 19.40 -16.21 -15.02
CA GLU A 455 19.77 -14.80 -14.89
C GLU A 455 21.30 -14.63 -14.72
N ALA A 456 22.08 -15.41 -15.46
CA ALA A 456 23.52 -15.25 -15.52
C ALA A 456 23.85 -13.97 -16.33
N SER A 457 24.24 -12.90 -15.62
CA SER A 457 25.01 -11.74 -16.11
C SER A 457 24.59 -11.28 -17.52
N ALA A 458 23.41 -10.68 -17.65
CA ALA A 458 23.06 -9.98 -18.87
C ALA A 458 23.97 -8.74 -19.04
N ALA A 459 24.27 -8.36 -20.29
CA ALA A 459 25.17 -7.25 -20.53
C ALA A 459 24.57 -5.94 -19.98
N PRO A 460 25.38 -5.04 -19.38
CA PRO A 460 24.88 -3.76 -18.87
C PRO A 460 24.27 -2.95 -20.01
N MET A 461 23.21 -2.21 -19.70
CA MET A 461 22.48 -1.41 -20.67
C MET A 461 23.42 -0.37 -21.32
N PRO A 462 23.45 -0.24 -22.67
CA PRO A 462 24.36 0.66 -23.36
C PRO A 462 23.88 2.12 -23.29
N TRP A 463 23.81 2.70 -22.09
CA TRP A 463 23.30 4.05 -21.83
C TRP A 463 23.96 5.14 -22.67
N ARG A 464 25.26 5.01 -22.96
CA ARG A 464 25.99 5.94 -23.83
C ARG A 464 25.43 5.96 -25.26
N SER A 465 25.21 4.78 -25.83
CA SER A 465 24.68 4.63 -27.19
C SER A 465 23.24 5.12 -27.28
N ILE A 466 22.44 4.80 -26.26
CA ILE A 466 21.04 5.24 -26.15
C ILE A 466 20.95 6.75 -25.99
N GLY A 467 21.77 7.33 -25.11
CA GLY A 467 21.84 8.78 -24.90
C GLY A 467 22.26 9.52 -26.17
N LEU A 468 23.27 9.01 -26.89
CA LEU A 468 23.69 9.57 -28.17
C LEU A 468 22.57 9.49 -29.23
N ALA A 469 21.91 8.34 -29.34
CA ALA A 469 20.77 8.17 -30.25
C ALA A 469 19.61 9.11 -29.88
N GLY A 470 19.33 9.28 -28.59
CA GLY A 470 18.33 10.22 -28.08
C GLY A 470 18.65 11.67 -28.45
N LEU A 471 19.92 12.10 -28.31
CA LEU A 471 20.36 13.43 -28.74
C LEU A 471 20.24 13.62 -30.25
N VAL A 472 20.59 12.60 -31.04
CA VAL A 472 20.43 12.64 -32.51
C VAL A 472 18.95 12.75 -32.89
N LEU A 473 18.06 11.95 -32.29
CA LEU A 473 16.62 12.01 -32.53
C LEU A 473 16.03 13.37 -32.11
N ALA A 474 16.44 13.91 -30.97
CA ALA A 474 16.04 15.25 -30.53
C ALA A 474 16.52 16.32 -31.52
N GLY A 475 17.77 16.23 -32.00
CA GLY A 475 18.30 17.10 -33.04
C GLY A 475 17.50 17.03 -34.35
N ILE A 476 17.15 15.82 -34.79
CA ILE A 476 16.28 15.61 -35.97
C ILE A 476 14.90 16.22 -35.75
N LEU A 477 14.29 16.01 -34.58
CA LEU A 477 12.99 16.57 -34.23
C LEU A 477 13.02 18.10 -34.25
N VAL A 478 14.07 18.71 -33.67
CA VAL A 478 14.29 20.17 -33.73
C VAL A 478 14.45 20.62 -35.18
N CYS A 479 15.22 19.92 -36.00
CA CYS A 479 15.34 20.24 -37.42
C CYS A 479 13.99 20.13 -38.15
N ILE A 480 13.18 19.09 -37.89
CA ILE A 480 11.84 18.93 -38.46
C ILE A 480 10.94 20.08 -38.02
N ILE A 481 10.90 20.41 -36.73
CA ILE A 481 10.14 21.54 -36.19
C ILE A 481 10.57 22.83 -36.87
N VAL A 482 11.88 23.11 -36.97
CA VAL A 482 12.41 24.31 -37.63
C VAL A 482 12.04 24.33 -39.12
N VAL A 483 12.08 23.20 -39.82
CA VAL A 483 11.72 23.10 -41.24
C VAL A 483 10.22 23.28 -41.44
N VAL A 484 9.38 22.67 -40.60
CA VAL A 484 7.91 22.79 -40.62
C VAL A 484 7.48 24.22 -40.30
N LEU A 485 8.07 24.84 -39.26
CA LEU A 485 7.86 26.25 -38.92
C LEU A 485 8.37 27.21 -40.01
N ARG A 486 9.36 26.79 -40.82
CA ARG A 486 9.86 27.57 -41.97
C ARG A 486 9.02 27.41 -43.25
N ARG A 487 8.03 26.51 -43.29
CA ARG A 487 7.21 26.27 -44.51
C ARG A 487 6.18 27.38 -44.82
N GLY A 488 6.04 28.40 -43.97
CA GLY A 488 5.28 29.62 -44.27
C GLY A 488 6.18 30.83 -44.50
N ARG A 489 5.88 31.67 -45.50
CA ARG A 489 6.42 33.05 -45.58
C ARG A 489 5.75 33.91 -44.49
N LEU A 490 6.08 33.65 -43.24
CA LEU A 490 5.59 34.44 -42.11
C LEU A 490 6.21 35.85 -42.18
N THR A 491 5.36 36.86 -42.05
CA THR A 491 5.81 38.25 -41.90
C THR A 491 6.69 38.41 -40.66
N ALA A 492 7.45 39.51 -40.56
CA ALA A 492 8.27 39.77 -39.38
C ALA A 492 7.43 39.83 -38.08
N ALA A 493 6.20 40.36 -38.18
CA ALA A 493 5.24 40.42 -37.07
C ALA A 493 4.76 39.02 -36.64
N GLN A 494 4.37 38.16 -37.59
CA GLN A 494 3.94 36.79 -37.27
C GLN A 494 5.07 35.95 -36.66
N ARG A 495 6.32 36.15 -37.09
CA ARG A 495 7.49 35.50 -36.46
C ARG A 495 7.74 35.97 -35.03
N HIS A 496 7.49 37.24 -34.73
CA HIS A 496 7.59 37.78 -33.38
C HIS A 496 6.47 37.22 -32.48
N GLU A 497 5.25 37.13 -33.02
CA GLU A 497 4.09 36.56 -32.34
C GLU A 497 4.29 35.07 -32.02
N GLU A 498 4.71 34.24 -32.99
CA GLU A 498 4.99 32.82 -32.76
C GLU A 498 6.11 32.59 -31.73
N ARG A 499 7.22 33.35 -31.83
CA ARG A 499 8.31 33.28 -30.84
C ARG A 499 7.82 33.63 -29.44
N SER A 500 6.96 34.66 -29.33
CA SER A 500 6.38 35.04 -28.05
C SER A 500 5.47 33.94 -27.51
N GLY A 501 4.66 33.31 -28.37
CA GLY A 501 3.82 32.17 -28.00
C GLY A 501 4.62 30.96 -27.52
N PHE A 502 5.68 30.57 -28.22
CA PHE A 502 6.58 29.49 -27.78
C PHE A 502 7.33 29.85 -26.50
N LEU A 503 7.79 31.08 -26.33
CA LEU A 503 8.45 31.53 -25.09
C LEU A 503 7.48 31.46 -23.90
N LEU A 504 6.23 31.86 -24.08
CA LEU A 504 5.18 31.77 -23.06
C LEU A 504 4.80 30.31 -22.73
N ALA A 505 4.79 29.43 -23.74
CA ALA A 505 4.52 28.00 -23.55
C ALA A 505 5.75 27.22 -23.04
N SER A 506 6.97 27.77 -23.19
CA SER A 506 8.22 27.05 -22.93
C SER A 506 8.36 26.53 -21.49
N PRO A 507 7.94 27.23 -20.42
CA PRO A 507 8.03 26.67 -19.06
C PRO A 507 7.17 25.39 -18.90
N TRP A 508 5.96 25.38 -19.48
CA TRP A 508 5.10 24.19 -19.46
C TRP A 508 5.68 23.06 -20.32
N LEU A 509 6.18 23.38 -21.53
CA LEU A 509 6.77 22.38 -22.42
C LEU A 509 8.05 21.77 -21.83
N ILE A 510 8.91 22.59 -21.21
CA ILE A 510 10.13 22.13 -20.55
C ILE A 510 9.76 21.23 -19.36
N GLY A 511 8.81 21.68 -18.52
CA GLY A 511 8.29 20.86 -17.42
C GLY A 511 7.70 19.54 -17.91
N PHE A 512 6.87 19.57 -18.95
CA PHE A 512 6.30 18.36 -19.57
C PHE A 512 7.39 17.42 -20.09
N CYS A 513 8.37 17.93 -20.85
CA CYS A 513 9.42 17.10 -21.42
C CYS A 513 10.31 16.47 -20.35
N LEU A 514 10.72 17.24 -19.34
CA LEU A 514 11.66 16.78 -18.32
C LEU A 514 11.00 15.95 -17.22
N LEU A 515 9.80 16.33 -16.79
CA LEU A 515 9.13 15.74 -15.62
C LEU A 515 8.07 14.69 -16.00
N LEU A 516 7.53 14.71 -17.23
CA LEU A 516 6.51 13.75 -17.67
C LEU A 516 7.00 12.84 -18.79
N ALA A 517 7.40 13.41 -19.94
CA ALA A 517 7.75 12.62 -21.11
C ALA A 517 9.06 11.83 -20.91
N PHE A 518 10.08 12.44 -20.31
CA PHE A 518 11.36 11.78 -20.07
C PHE A 518 11.24 10.55 -19.16
N PRO A 519 10.62 10.61 -17.96
CA PRO A 519 10.44 9.43 -17.11
C PRO A 519 9.62 8.32 -17.78
N ILE A 520 8.59 8.68 -18.58
CA ILE A 520 7.80 7.69 -19.35
C ILE A 520 8.69 6.99 -20.38
N LEU A 521 9.50 7.73 -21.15
CA LEU A 521 10.41 7.13 -22.13
C LEU A 521 11.50 6.31 -21.45
N LEU A 522 12.00 6.74 -20.30
CA LEU A 522 12.96 5.99 -19.51
C LEU A 522 12.36 4.66 -19.02
N SER A 523 11.11 4.66 -18.53
CA SER A 523 10.45 3.41 -18.13
C SER A 523 10.26 2.44 -19.30
N LEU A 524 10.10 2.94 -20.54
CA LEU A 524 10.09 2.07 -21.72
C LEU A 524 11.42 1.36 -21.92
N LEU A 525 12.53 2.07 -21.73
CA LEU A 525 13.87 1.47 -21.81
C LEU A 525 14.08 0.45 -20.67
N LEU A 526 13.67 0.81 -19.45
CA LEU A 526 13.74 -0.07 -18.28
C LEU A 526 12.86 -1.31 -18.42
N SER A 527 11.78 -1.26 -19.20
CA SER A 527 10.96 -2.44 -19.51
C SER A 527 11.74 -3.55 -20.22
N LEU A 528 12.89 -3.22 -20.81
CA LEU A 528 13.79 -4.15 -21.49
C LEU A 528 14.98 -4.60 -20.63
N THR A 529 14.96 -4.26 -19.33
CA THR A 529 16.06 -4.52 -18.40
C THR A 529 15.64 -5.39 -17.22
N ASN A 530 16.59 -6.11 -16.65
CA ASN A 530 16.53 -6.60 -15.28
C ASN A 530 17.13 -5.51 -14.38
N TRP A 531 16.27 -4.73 -13.74
CA TRP A 531 16.70 -3.67 -12.84
C TRP A 531 15.79 -3.65 -11.62
N ASN A 532 16.41 -3.60 -10.44
CA ASN A 532 15.73 -3.74 -9.17
C ASN A 532 15.28 -2.41 -8.54
N GLY A 533 15.68 -1.27 -9.11
CA GLY A 533 15.33 0.06 -8.60
C GLY A 533 16.22 0.57 -7.47
N ASN A 534 16.96 -0.32 -6.79
CA ASN A 534 17.83 0.03 -5.66
C ASN A 534 19.29 0.25 -6.08
N THR A 535 19.70 -0.33 -7.21
CA THR A 535 21.04 -0.14 -7.77
C THR A 535 21.08 1.08 -8.70
N PRO A 536 22.24 1.73 -8.89
CA PRO A 536 22.39 2.81 -9.86
C PRO A 536 21.90 2.37 -11.25
N LEU A 537 21.30 3.29 -12.03
CA LEU A 537 20.82 2.96 -13.38
C LEU A 537 21.93 2.38 -14.28
N ALA A 538 23.20 2.73 -14.03
CA ALA A 538 24.35 2.20 -14.77
C ALA A 538 24.49 0.67 -14.69
N GLU A 539 23.96 0.04 -13.64
CA GLU A 539 24.02 -1.41 -13.38
C GLU A 539 22.81 -2.17 -13.94
N ALA A 540 21.83 -1.47 -14.53
CA ALA A 540 20.68 -2.13 -15.16
C ALA A 540 21.14 -3.09 -16.29
N GLU A 541 20.72 -4.35 -16.22
CA GLU A 541 21.11 -5.37 -17.18
C GLU A 541 20.12 -5.47 -18.34
N PHE A 542 20.59 -5.55 -19.59
CA PHE A 542 19.72 -5.63 -20.76
C PHE A 542 19.28 -7.06 -21.07
N ILE A 543 17.99 -7.34 -20.94
CA ILE A 543 17.36 -8.65 -21.18
C ILE A 543 16.41 -8.65 -22.39
N GLY A 544 16.38 -7.57 -23.17
CA GLY A 544 15.55 -7.47 -24.37
C GLY A 544 14.05 -7.59 -24.06
N LEU A 545 13.35 -8.55 -24.68
CA LEU A 545 11.91 -8.74 -24.53
C LEU A 545 11.52 -9.81 -23.50
N ASP A 546 12.47 -10.28 -22.68
CA ASP A 546 12.23 -11.40 -21.77
C ASP A 546 11.18 -11.10 -20.71
N ASN A 547 11.12 -9.85 -20.20
CA ASN A 547 10.01 -9.40 -19.33
C ASN A 547 8.65 -9.65 -19.98
N TYR A 548 8.47 -9.28 -21.25
CA TYR A 548 7.20 -9.49 -21.97
C TYR A 548 6.89 -10.97 -22.23
N ARG A 549 7.91 -11.79 -22.49
CA ARG A 549 7.74 -13.25 -22.65
C ARG A 549 7.30 -13.89 -21.33
N GLN A 550 7.91 -13.48 -20.22
CA GLN A 550 7.55 -13.95 -18.89
C GLN A 550 6.11 -13.55 -18.53
N ILE A 551 5.73 -12.29 -18.78
CA ILE A 551 4.35 -11.80 -18.54
C ILE A 551 3.33 -12.66 -19.29
N VAL A 552 3.50 -12.83 -20.61
CA VAL A 552 2.48 -13.50 -21.43
C VAL A 552 2.49 -15.02 -21.25
N GLY A 553 3.67 -15.62 -21.10
CA GLY A 553 3.85 -17.07 -21.15
C GLY A 553 4.04 -17.79 -19.81
N GLY A 554 4.41 -17.07 -18.74
CA GLY A 554 4.82 -17.69 -17.47
C GLY A 554 4.19 -17.12 -16.20
N ASP A 555 3.47 -15.99 -16.29
CA ASP A 555 2.94 -15.29 -15.12
C ASP A 555 1.41 -15.47 -15.00
N THR A 556 1.02 -16.38 -14.12
CA THR A 556 -0.39 -16.63 -13.80
C THR A 556 -1.05 -15.46 -13.07
N THR A 557 -0.29 -14.74 -12.25
CA THR A 557 -0.78 -13.61 -11.45
C THR A 557 -1.12 -12.42 -12.34
N PHE A 558 -0.35 -12.19 -13.40
CA PHE A 558 -0.70 -11.25 -14.47
C PHE A 558 -2.08 -11.55 -15.08
N TRP A 559 -2.34 -12.79 -15.48
CA TRP A 559 -3.62 -13.15 -16.10
C TRP A 559 -4.80 -13.05 -15.12
N THR A 560 -4.60 -13.45 -13.86
CA THR A 560 -5.62 -13.31 -12.82
C THR A 560 -5.94 -11.84 -12.55
N SER A 561 -4.93 -10.99 -12.37
CA SER A 561 -5.15 -9.57 -12.10
C SER A 561 -5.77 -8.81 -13.27
N LEU A 562 -5.41 -9.16 -14.51
CA LEU A 562 -6.06 -8.65 -15.71
C LEU A 562 -7.52 -9.10 -15.77
N ARG A 563 -7.83 -10.36 -15.45
CA ARG A 563 -9.20 -10.88 -15.42
C ARG A 563 -10.05 -10.15 -14.37
N VAL A 564 -9.56 -9.96 -13.16
CA VAL A 564 -10.23 -9.20 -12.09
C VAL A 564 -10.56 -7.79 -12.58
N THR A 565 -9.57 -7.11 -13.15
CA THR A 565 -9.72 -5.75 -13.68
C THR A 565 -10.74 -5.67 -14.82
N VAL A 566 -10.74 -6.64 -15.74
CA VAL A 566 -11.69 -6.68 -16.87
C VAL A 566 -13.11 -6.97 -16.38
N ILE A 567 -13.31 -7.93 -15.47
CA ILE A 567 -14.64 -8.23 -14.91
C ILE A 567 -15.17 -6.98 -14.20
N TYR A 568 -14.34 -6.36 -13.35
CA TYR A 568 -14.69 -5.10 -12.72
C TYR A 568 -15.06 -4.02 -13.74
N ALA A 569 -14.26 -3.79 -14.78
CA ALA A 569 -14.53 -2.76 -15.79
C ALA A 569 -15.85 -3.02 -16.52
N LEU A 570 -16.15 -4.28 -16.86
CA LEU A 570 -17.40 -4.67 -17.50
C LEU A 570 -18.64 -4.46 -16.62
N LEU A 571 -18.48 -4.47 -15.29
CA LEU A 571 -19.55 -4.20 -14.34
C LEU A 571 -19.66 -2.71 -14.02
N ALA A 572 -18.54 -2.08 -13.64
CA ALA A 572 -18.49 -0.72 -13.13
C ALA A 572 -18.78 0.32 -14.22
N VAL A 573 -18.26 0.14 -15.45
CA VAL A 573 -18.43 1.14 -16.51
C VAL A 573 -19.90 1.26 -16.94
N PRO A 574 -20.63 0.19 -17.29
CA PRO A 574 -22.03 0.31 -17.70
C PRO A 574 -22.96 0.74 -16.56
N THR A 575 -22.74 0.24 -15.34
CA THR A 575 -23.57 0.59 -14.19
C THR A 575 -23.33 2.03 -13.76
N GLY A 576 -22.08 2.47 -13.62
CA GLY A 576 -21.73 3.85 -13.31
C GLY A 576 -22.28 4.83 -14.34
N GLN A 577 -22.19 4.47 -15.62
CA GLN A 577 -22.76 5.22 -16.73
C GLN A 577 -24.29 5.38 -16.62
N LEU A 578 -24.99 4.29 -16.31
CA LEU A 578 -26.44 4.28 -16.13
C LEU A 578 -26.86 5.14 -14.94
N PHE A 579 -26.28 4.91 -13.76
CA PHE A 579 -26.63 5.63 -12.55
C PHE A 579 -26.26 7.12 -12.61
N ALA A 580 -25.12 7.46 -13.22
CA ALA A 580 -24.72 8.86 -13.42
C ALA A 580 -25.72 9.61 -14.31
N LEU A 581 -26.20 8.98 -15.40
CA LEU A 581 -27.20 9.58 -16.27
C LEU A 581 -28.56 9.72 -15.56
N LEU A 582 -29.00 8.69 -14.81
CA LEU A 582 -30.23 8.76 -14.02
C LEU A 582 -30.19 9.88 -12.99
N ALA A 583 -29.09 9.98 -12.23
CA ALA A 583 -28.87 11.06 -11.28
C ALA A 583 -28.88 12.43 -11.98
N ALA A 584 -28.21 12.56 -13.13
CA ALA A 584 -28.19 13.81 -13.89
C ALA A 584 -29.58 14.21 -14.40
N LEU A 585 -30.40 13.26 -14.85
CA LEU A 585 -31.79 13.50 -15.26
C LEU A 585 -32.65 14.00 -14.10
N LEU A 586 -32.54 13.37 -12.92
CA LEU A 586 -33.23 13.81 -11.70
C LEU A 586 -32.82 15.23 -11.32
N LEU A 587 -31.52 15.55 -11.44
CA LEU A 587 -30.97 16.86 -11.06
C LEU A 587 -31.09 17.96 -12.13
N ASN A 588 -31.62 17.63 -13.31
CA ASN A 588 -31.90 18.58 -14.40
C ASN A 588 -33.30 19.22 -14.30
N THR A 589 -33.94 19.16 -13.14
CA THR A 589 -35.25 19.74 -12.88
C THR A 589 -35.14 21.15 -12.27
N LYS A 590 -36.14 22.00 -12.53
CA LYS A 590 -36.19 23.39 -12.05
C LYS A 590 -36.83 23.48 -10.65
N VAL A 591 -36.19 22.91 -9.64
CA VAL A 591 -36.65 22.96 -8.23
C VAL A 591 -35.81 23.97 -7.43
N ARG A 592 -36.38 24.57 -6.38
CA ARG A 592 -35.60 25.42 -5.44
C ARG A 592 -34.70 24.54 -4.58
N GLY A 593 -33.43 24.91 -4.40
CA GLY A 593 -32.45 24.15 -3.61
C GLY A 593 -31.60 23.14 -4.38
N MET A 594 -31.74 23.05 -5.72
CA MET A 594 -31.00 22.07 -6.55
C MET A 594 -29.47 22.15 -6.46
N ALA A 595 -28.91 23.32 -6.13
CA ALA A 595 -27.47 23.45 -5.92
C ALA A 595 -26.98 22.59 -4.75
N ILE A 596 -27.78 22.46 -3.68
CA ILE A 596 -27.45 21.63 -2.51
C ILE A 596 -27.48 20.16 -2.89
N PHE A 597 -28.50 19.71 -3.62
CA PHE A 597 -28.57 18.32 -4.09
C PHE A 597 -27.41 17.95 -5.02
N ARG A 598 -27.02 18.85 -5.95
CA ARG A 598 -25.84 18.64 -6.80
C ARG A 598 -24.55 18.54 -5.99
N ALA A 599 -24.39 19.42 -4.99
CA ALA A 599 -23.25 19.38 -4.09
C ALA A 599 -23.21 18.07 -3.28
N ALA A 600 -24.36 17.61 -2.75
CA ALA A 600 -24.45 16.37 -1.99
C ALA A 600 -24.08 15.14 -2.84
N TRP A 601 -24.54 15.05 -4.09
CA TRP A 601 -24.17 13.97 -5.02
C TRP A 601 -22.71 14.04 -5.49
N TYR A 602 -22.12 15.23 -5.56
CA TYR A 602 -20.73 15.41 -5.97
C TYR A 602 -19.74 15.24 -4.81
N LEU A 603 -20.15 15.51 -3.57
CA LEU A 603 -19.31 15.47 -2.38
C LEU A 603 -18.55 14.14 -2.23
N PRO A 604 -19.17 12.95 -2.40
CA PRO A 604 -18.46 11.67 -2.40
C PRO A 604 -17.25 11.60 -3.34
N SER A 605 -17.33 12.22 -4.51
CA SER A 605 -16.24 12.20 -5.51
C SER A 605 -15.02 13.03 -5.12
N VAL A 606 -15.13 13.86 -4.07
CA VAL A 606 -14.08 14.74 -3.57
C VAL A 606 -13.47 14.23 -2.26
N LEU A 607 -14.10 13.25 -1.61
CA LEU A 607 -13.59 12.63 -0.38
C LEU A 607 -12.31 11.83 -0.66
N ALA A 608 -11.44 11.75 0.36
CA ALA A 608 -10.21 10.97 0.28
C ALA A 608 -10.53 9.47 0.08
N GLY A 609 -9.94 8.87 -0.97
CA GLY A 609 -10.23 7.50 -1.37
C GLY A 609 -9.99 6.44 -0.28
N VAL A 610 -9.00 6.66 0.60
CA VAL A 610 -8.67 5.74 1.71
C VAL A 610 -9.81 5.68 2.73
N GLY A 611 -10.34 6.84 3.17
CA GLY A 611 -11.44 6.87 4.14
C GLY A 611 -12.73 6.24 3.59
N VAL A 612 -12.97 6.39 2.29
CA VAL A 612 -14.09 5.71 1.60
C VAL A 612 -13.86 4.21 1.58
N ALA A 613 -12.66 3.74 1.26
CA ALA A 613 -12.33 2.31 1.25
C ALA A 613 -12.54 1.64 2.63
N LEU A 614 -12.09 2.28 3.72
CA LEU A 614 -12.32 1.79 5.10
C LEU A 614 -13.80 1.74 5.48
N LEU A 615 -14.59 2.74 5.07
CA LEU A 615 -16.04 2.72 5.29
C LEU A 615 -16.69 1.55 4.54
N TRP A 616 -16.30 1.31 3.29
CA TRP A 616 -16.86 0.24 2.48
C TRP A 616 -16.42 -1.15 2.93
N GLN A 617 -15.25 -1.31 3.53
CA GLN A 617 -14.86 -2.54 4.24
C GLN A 617 -15.91 -2.91 5.30
N LEU A 618 -16.35 -1.97 6.14
CA LEU A 618 -17.41 -2.21 7.14
C LEU A 618 -18.75 -2.57 6.50
N VAL A 619 -19.07 -1.98 5.35
CA VAL A 619 -20.32 -2.26 4.61
C VAL A 619 -20.32 -3.67 4.02
N PHE A 620 -19.15 -4.15 3.56
CA PHE A 620 -18.95 -5.46 2.95
C PHE A 620 -18.56 -6.56 3.94
N ARG A 621 -18.49 -6.26 5.25
CA ARG A 621 -18.17 -7.26 6.28
C ARG A 621 -19.15 -8.43 6.21
N GLY A 622 -18.63 -9.67 6.23
CA GLY A 622 -19.45 -10.89 6.21
C GLY A 622 -20.46 -10.92 7.35
N ASP A 623 -19.97 -10.71 8.57
CA ASP A 623 -20.80 -10.70 9.79
C ASP A 623 -21.21 -9.28 10.17
N GLY A 624 -22.52 -9.03 10.27
CA GLY A 624 -23.08 -7.74 10.68
C GLY A 624 -22.81 -6.57 9.72
N GLY A 625 -22.36 -6.83 8.49
CA GLY A 625 -22.18 -5.81 7.46
C GLY A 625 -23.50 -5.29 6.90
N LEU A 626 -23.56 -3.99 6.61
CA LEU A 626 -24.79 -3.31 6.20
C LEU A 626 -25.44 -3.94 4.96
N LEU A 627 -24.65 -4.37 3.97
CA LEU A 627 -25.20 -4.99 2.77
C LEU A 627 -25.78 -6.38 3.04
N ASN A 628 -25.15 -7.18 3.91
CA ASN A 628 -25.66 -8.48 4.28
C ASN A 628 -26.97 -8.37 5.08
N THR A 629 -27.09 -7.40 5.99
CA THR A 629 -28.35 -7.13 6.69
C THR A 629 -29.51 -6.84 5.72
N VAL A 630 -29.24 -6.16 4.61
CA VAL A 630 -30.26 -5.90 3.57
C VAL A 630 -30.55 -7.15 2.74
N LEU A 631 -29.53 -7.96 2.44
CA LEU A 631 -29.69 -9.22 1.69
C LEU A 631 -30.49 -10.27 2.48
N GLU A 632 -30.29 -10.35 3.80
CA GLU A 632 -31.03 -11.24 4.68
C GLU A 632 -32.55 -11.02 4.58
N TRP A 633 -33.00 -9.77 4.39
CA TRP A 633 -34.43 -9.46 4.19
C TRP A 633 -35.01 -10.06 2.90
N THR A 634 -34.14 -10.39 1.94
CA THR A 634 -34.52 -11.05 0.67
C THR A 634 -34.46 -12.58 0.75
N GLY A 635 -34.01 -13.14 1.87
CA GLY A 635 -33.84 -14.58 2.08
C GLY A 635 -32.56 -15.17 1.47
N VAL A 636 -31.64 -14.32 1.00
CA VAL A 636 -30.29 -14.73 0.59
C VAL A 636 -29.42 -14.71 1.86
N GLY A 637 -28.70 -15.81 2.14
CA GLY A 637 -27.75 -15.86 3.26
C GLY A 637 -26.63 -14.83 3.12
N GLY A 638 -25.95 -14.51 4.22
CA GLY A 638 -24.82 -13.58 4.21
C GLY A 638 -23.73 -13.99 3.22
N VAL A 639 -23.22 -13.03 2.45
CA VAL A 639 -22.13 -13.22 1.48
C VAL A 639 -20.85 -12.69 2.08
N ASP A 640 -19.75 -13.43 1.96
CA ASP A 640 -18.44 -12.94 2.38
C ASP A 640 -17.72 -12.25 1.21
N TRP A 641 -18.06 -10.98 1.02
CA TRP A 641 -17.75 -10.20 -0.19
C TRP A 641 -16.26 -10.07 -0.50
N LEU A 642 -15.43 -9.96 0.53
CA LEU A 642 -14.01 -9.61 0.42
C LEU A 642 -13.07 -10.72 0.92
N ASP A 643 -13.61 -11.81 1.49
CA ASP A 643 -12.80 -12.93 1.93
C ASP A 643 -13.26 -14.26 1.30
N GLY A 644 -14.02 -15.11 2.01
CA GLY A 644 -14.37 -16.46 1.57
C GLY A 644 -14.97 -16.54 0.16
N ASP A 645 -15.86 -15.59 -0.20
CA ASP A 645 -16.50 -15.56 -1.51
C ASP A 645 -15.89 -14.53 -2.49
N ALA A 646 -14.73 -13.95 -2.16
CA ALA A 646 -14.09 -12.87 -2.94
C ALA A 646 -13.87 -13.22 -4.41
N ARG A 647 -13.67 -14.50 -4.73
CA ARG A 647 -13.53 -14.99 -6.11
C ARG A 647 -14.72 -14.62 -7.00
N THR A 648 -15.91 -14.65 -6.43
CA THR A 648 -17.17 -14.38 -7.15
C THR A 648 -17.64 -12.95 -6.91
N TRP A 649 -17.56 -12.49 -5.65
CA TRP A 649 -18.17 -11.24 -5.21
C TRP A 649 -17.20 -10.07 -5.06
N GLY A 650 -15.89 -10.30 -5.11
CA GLY A 650 -14.87 -9.25 -5.03
C GLY A 650 -15.05 -8.18 -6.12
N PRO A 651 -14.90 -8.50 -7.44
CA PRO A 651 -15.08 -7.51 -8.50
C PRO A 651 -16.46 -6.82 -8.48
N PRO A 652 -17.58 -7.51 -8.22
CA PRO A 652 -18.87 -6.87 -7.96
C PRO A 652 -18.88 -5.89 -6.77
N ALA A 653 -18.26 -6.24 -5.63
CA ALA A 653 -18.18 -5.36 -4.46
C ALA A 653 -17.45 -4.05 -4.81
N PHE A 654 -16.31 -4.14 -5.49
CA PHE A 654 -15.60 -2.95 -5.98
C PHE A 654 -16.45 -2.13 -6.97
N ALA A 655 -17.24 -2.78 -7.84
CA ALA A 655 -18.13 -2.09 -8.78
C ALA A 655 -19.30 -1.39 -8.09
N ILE A 656 -19.89 -1.99 -7.05
CA ILE A 656 -20.93 -1.38 -6.20
C ILE A 656 -20.36 -0.15 -5.50
N MET A 657 -19.18 -0.27 -4.90
CA MET A 657 -18.51 0.87 -4.27
C MET A 657 -18.19 1.98 -5.29
N ASN A 658 -17.85 1.67 -6.55
CA ASN A 658 -17.61 2.69 -7.57
C ASN A 658 -18.85 3.60 -7.77
N LEU A 659 -20.06 3.08 -7.56
CA LEU A 659 -21.30 3.87 -7.64
C LEU A 659 -21.33 5.04 -6.65
N TRP A 660 -20.56 4.97 -5.56
CA TRP A 660 -20.40 6.06 -4.60
C TRP A 660 -19.80 7.32 -5.22
N VAL A 661 -18.96 7.18 -6.27
CA VAL A 661 -18.13 8.26 -6.83
C VAL A 661 -18.69 8.78 -8.17
N ILE A 662 -19.92 8.40 -8.55
CA ILE A 662 -20.50 8.78 -9.86
C ILE A 662 -20.82 10.27 -10.01
N GLY A 663 -20.71 11.06 -8.94
CA GLY A 663 -20.98 12.49 -8.92
C GLY A 663 -20.22 13.28 -10.00
N GLY A 664 -18.97 12.93 -10.27
CA GLY A 664 -18.19 13.54 -11.37
C GLY A 664 -18.84 13.32 -12.75
N SER A 665 -19.11 12.05 -13.10
CA SER A 665 -19.73 11.69 -14.38
C SER A 665 -21.15 12.24 -14.52
N MET A 666 -21.90 12.28 -13.41
CA MET A 666 -23.22 12.90 -13.33
C MET A 666 -23.15 14.40 -13.64
N MET A 667 -22.18 15.14 -13.11
CA MET A 667 -22.01 16.57 -13.41
C MET A 667 -21.72 16.81 -14.89
N ILE A 668 -20.92 15.93 -15.52
CA ILE A 668 -20.66 15.98 -16.96
C ILE A 668 -21.95 15.73 -17.76
N TYR A 669 -22.77 14.73 -17.37
CA TYR A 669 -24.09 14.52 -17.99
C TYR A 669 -25.02 15.70 -17.83
N LEU A 670 -25.05 16.28 -16.63
CA LEU A 670 -25.91 17.42 -16.33
C LEU A 670 -25.52 18.64 -17.20
N ALA A 671 -24.23 18.90 -17.38
CA ALA A 671 -23.75 19.94 -18.29
C ALA A 671 -24.18 19.66 -19.74
N GLY A 672 -24.06 18.40 -20.19
CA GLY A 672 -24.55 17.97 -21.51
C GLY A 672 -26.05 18.18 -21.69
N LEU A 673 -26.85 17.79 -20.70
CA LEU A 673 -28.31 17.96 -20.69
C LEU A 673 -28.73 19.43 -20.75
N GLN A 674 -27.98 20.30 -20.08
CA GLN A 674 -28.23 21.75 -20.09
C GLN A 674 -27.78 22.42 -21.40
N GLY A 675 -26.90 21.79 -22.16
CA GLY A 675 -26.47 22.25 -23.48
C GLY A 675 -27.49 22.00 -24.59
N ILE A 676 -28.51 21.15 -24.36
CA ILE A 676 -29.53 20.84 -25.37
C ILE A 676 -30.39 22.09 -25.65
N PRO A 677 -30.49 22.56 -26.92
CA PRO A 677 -31.29 23.72 -27.28
C PRO A 677 -32.75 23.58 -26.83
N ARG A 678 -33.24 24.58 -26.10
CA ARG A 678 -34.64 24.60 -25.61
C ARG A 678 -35.66 24.56 -26.74
N SER A 679 -35.34 25.16 -27.89
CA SER A 679 -36.21 25.19 -29.07
C SER A 679 -36.56 23.79 -29.58
N LEU A 680 -35.63 22.82 -29.53
CA LEU A 680 -35.89 21.44 -29.93
C LEU A 680 -36.85 20.74 -28.96
N MET A 681 -36.74 21.04 -27.67
CA MET A 681 -37.61 20.47 -26.64
C MET A 681 -39.03 21.08 -26.69
N GLU A 682 -39.14 22.39 -26.94
CA GLU A 682 -40.40 23.10 -27.12
C GLU A 682 -41.14 22.64 -28.40
N ALA A 683 -40.42 22.43 -29.50
CA ALA A 683 -41.00 21.86 -30.71
C ALA A 683 -41.59 20.46 -30.47
N ALA A 684 -40.87 19.59 -29.76
CA ALA A 684 -41.36 18.26 -29.39
C ALA A 684 -42.59 18.29 -28.45
N GLU A 685 -42.72 19.34 -27.62
CA GLU A 685 -43.91 19.57 -26.78
C GLU A 685 -45.12 19.97 -27.61
N ILE A 686 -44.92 20.87 -28.59
CA ILE A 686 -45.98 21.28 -29.53
C ILE A 686 -46.49 20.08 -30.33
N ASP A 687 -45.58 19.20 -30.77
CA ASP A 687 -45.88 17.96 -31.49
C ASP A 687 -46.45 16.84 -30.58
N ARG A 688 -46.69 17.11 -29.29
CA ARG A 688 -47.20 16.17 -28.28
C ARG A 688 -46.39 14.87 -28.18
N VAL A 689 -45.09 14.94 -28.42
CA VAL A 689 -44.19 13.81 -28.25
C VAL A 689 -44.07 13.46 -26.77
N GLY A 690 -44.43 12.23 -26.41
CA GLY A 690 -44.36 11.71 -25.04
C GLY A 690 -42.94 11.70 -24.46
N PRO A 691 -42.78 11.67 -23.12
CA PRO A 691 -41.50 11.87 -22.44
C PRO A 691 -40.45 10.80 -22.77
N ILE A 692 -40.85 9.53 -22.87
CA ILE A 692 -39.95 8.43 -23.24
C ILE A 692 -39.46 8.61 -24.68
N THR A 693 -40.37 8.90 -25.61
CA THR A 693 -40.03 9.13 -27.02
C THR A 693 -39.10 10.34 -27.17
N ARG A 694 -39.34 11.41 -26.41
CA ARG A 694 -38.48 12.60 -26.38
C ARG A 694 -37.08 12.27 -25.86
N PHE A 695 -36.99 11.50 -24.77
CA PHE A 695 -35.71 11.07 -24.21
C PHE A 695 -34.92 10.22 -25.23
N VAL A 696 -35.54 9.17 -25.77
CA VAL A 696 -34.86 8.22 -26.66
C VAL A 696 -34.51 8.83 -28.01
N ARG A 697 -35.37 9.68 -28.59
CA ARG A 697 -35.18 10.22 -29.95
C ARG A 697 -34.49 11.58 -30.02
N ILE A 698 -34.49 12.36 -28.94
CA ILE A 698 -33.90 13.71 -28.92
C ILE A 698 -32.77 13.77 -27.90
N THR A 699 -33.08 13.55 -26.62
CA THR A 699 -32.10 13.74 -25.54
C THR A 699 -30.91 12.79 -25.66
N LEU A 700 -31.15 11.49 -25.82
CA LEU A 700 -30.09 10.48 -25.86
C LEU A 700 -29.15 10.66 -27.07
N PRO A 701 -29.64 10.90 -28.31
CA PRO A 701 -28.76 11.24 -29.43
C PRO A 701 -27.95 12.52 -29.21
N MET A 702 -28.55 13.58 -28.66
CA MET A 702 -27.82 14.83 -28.40
C MET A 702 -26.79 14.69 -27.27
N LEU A 703 -27.00 13.77 -26.33
CA LEU A 703 -26.03 13.42 -25.30
C LEU A 703 -24.93 12.48 -25.79
N SER A 704 -25.04 11.88 -26.97
CA SER A 704 -24.10 10.85 -27.42
C SER A 704 -22.62 11.26 -27.41
N PRO A 705 -22.20 12.52 -27.69
CA PRO A 705 -20.79 12.92 -27.53
C PRO A 705 -20.34 12.94 -26.06
N VAL A 706 -21.25 13.31 -25.16
CA VAL A 706 -21.01 13.32 -23.70
C VAL A 706 -20.98 11.90 -23.16
N ILE A 707 -21.82 11.01 -23.69
CA ILE A 707 -21.78 9.56 -23.40
C ILE A 707 -20.46 8.96 -23.85
N LEU A 708 -20.01 9.26 -25.06
CA LEU A 708 -18.72 8.79 -25.56
C LEU A 708 -17.56 9.27 -24.68
N PHE A 709 -17.54 10.56 -24.33
CA PHE A 709 -16.48 11.13 -23.49
C PHE A 709 -16.42 10.43 -22.12
N ASN A 710 -17.55 10.34 -21.43
CA ASN A 710 -17.62 9.65 -20.13
C ASN A 710 -17.30 8.16 -20.26
N LEU A 711 -17.70 7.49 -21.33
CA LEU A 711 -17.35 6.10 -21.58
C LEU A 711 -15.84 5.92 -21.72
N VAL A 712 -15.17 6.75 -22.52
CA VAL A 712 -13.70 6.69 -22.67
C VAL A 712 -13.01 6.96 -21.34
N MET A 713 -13.44 7.99 -20.61
CA MET A 713 -12.88 8.32 -19.30
C MET A 713 -13.10 7.20 -18.28
N ALA A 714 -14.29 6.59 -18.26
CA ALA A 714 -14.63 5.49 -17.37
C ALA A 714 -13.85 4.22 -17.70
N VAL A 715 -13.65 3.89 -18.99
CA VAL A 715 -12.80 2.78 -19.40
C VAL A 715 -11.37 3.00 -18.93
N ILE A 716 -10.77 4.16 -19.19
CA ILE A 716 -9.41 4.46 -18.74
C ILE A 716 -9.32 4.35 -17.21
N ALA A 717 -10.23 4.98 -16.47
CA ALA A 717 -10.25 4.95 -15.01
C ALA A 717 -10.44 3.54 -14.42
N SER A 718 -11.27 2.70 -15.07
CA SER A 718 -11.55 1.35 -14.58
C SER A 718 -10.33 0.41 -14.60
N PHE A 719 -9.37 0.68 -15.48
CA PHE A 719 -8.08 -0.02 -15.55
C PHE A 719 -7.02 0.60 -14.63
N GLN A 720 -7.34 1.69 -13.93
CA GLN A 720 -6.43 2.41 -13.03
C GLN A 720 -6.79 2.29 -11.55
N VAL A 721 -7.64 1.32 -11.19
CA VAL A 721 -8.01 1.06 -9.78
C VAL A 721 -6.80 0.56 -9.01
N PHE A 722 -6.42 1.30 -7.97
CA PHE A 722 -5.29 1.00 -7.10
C PHE A 722 -5.66 1.17 -5.63
N THR A 723 -6.00 2.40 -5.22
CA THR A 723 -6.16 2.76 -3.80
C THR A 723 -7.15 1.86 -3.08
N GLN A 724 -8.28 1.56 -3.72
CA GLN A 724 -9.30 0.75 -3.09
C GLN A 724 -8.86 -0.72 -2.95
N ALA A 725 -8.23 -1.29 -3.98
CA ALA A 725 -7.71 -2.65 -3.92
C ALA A 725 -6.60 -2.80 -2.87
N PHE A 726 -5.71 -1.80 -2.81
CA PHE A 726 -4.61 -1.75 -1.86
C PHE A 726 -5.11 -1.65 -0.41
N VAL A 727 -6.06 -0.75 -0.15
CA VAL A 727 -6.57 -0.50 1.22
C VAL A 727 -7.54 -1.58 1.68
N MET A 728 -8.45 -2.03 0.81
CA MET A 728 -9.55 -2.89 1.26
C MET A 728 -9.16 -4.35 1.44
N THR A 729 -8.23 -4.83 0.61
CA THR A 729 -8.00 -6.26 0.40
C THR A 729 -6.53 -6.65 0.25
N GLY A 730 -5.60 -5.71 0.06
CA GLY A 730 -4.20 -6.03 -0.30
C GLY A 730 -4.01 -6.80 -1.63
N GLY A 731 -5.10 -7.13 -2.33
CA GLY A 731 -5.16 -8.02 -3.50
C GLY A 731 -5.64 -9.44 -3.20
N GLY A 732 -5.86 -9.78 -1.92
CA GLY A 732 -6.29 -11.10 -1.46
C GLY A 732 -7.81 -11.26 -1.24
N PRO A 733 -8.25 -12.44 -0.75
CA PRO A 733 -7.44 -13.64 -0.54
C PRO A 733 -6.88 -14.19 -1.85
N GLY A 734 -5.64 -14.64 -1.79
CA GLY A 734 -4.86 -15.04 -2.96
C GLY A 734 -4.62 -13.88 -3.95
N ASP A 735 -5.25 -13.96 -5.12
CA ASP A 735 -5.25 -12.92 -6.16
C ASP A 735 -6.67 -12.50 -6.59
N HIS A 736 -7.70 -12.91 -5.84
CA HIS A 736 -9.11 -12.75 -6.26
C HIS A 736 -9.57 -11.29 -6.37
N THR A 737 -8.88 -10.38 -5.69
CA THR A 737 -9.13 -8.93 -5.73
C THR A 737 -7.91 -8.15 -6.19
N ARG A 738 -6.87 -8.82 -6.70
CA ARG A 738 -5.64 -8.15 -7.15
C ARG A 738 -5.86 -7.44 -8.47
N PHE A 739 -6.09 -6.14 -8.42
CA PHE A 739 -6.19 -5.32 -9.63
C PHE A 739 -4.83 -5.17 -10.32
N TYR A 740 -4.86 -4.96 -11.64
CA TYR A 740 -3.65 -4.90 -12.46
C TYR A 740 -2.64 -3.84 -11.98
N VAL A 741 -3.11 -2.65 -11.57
CA VAL A 741 -2.23 -1.59 -11.08
C VAL A 741 -1.64 -1.91 -9.71
N LEU A 742 -2.40 -2.60 -8.86
CA LEU A 742 -1.86 -3.13 -7.60
C LEU A 742 -0.74 -4.14 -7.88
N TYR A 743 -0.94 -5.02 -8.86
CA TYR A 743 0.11 -5.96 -9.27
C TYR A 743 1.39 -5.25 -9.79
N ILE A 744 1.26 -4.19 -10.59
CA ILE A 744 2.41 -3.35 -10.98
C ILE A 744 3.14 -2.82 -9.73
N PHE A 745 2.38 -2.29 -8.77
CA PHE A 745 2.93 -1.74 -7.54
C PHE A 745 3.71 -2.80 -6.75
N ASN A 746 3.16 -3.99 -6.55
CA ASN A 746 3.85 -5.06 -5.83
C ASN A 746 5.16 -5.46 -6.54
N GLN A 747 5.13 -5.60 -7.87
CA GLN A 747 6.35 -5.92 -8.63
C GLN A 747 7.41 -4.81 -8.53
N ALA A 748 7.01 -3.55 -8.48
CA ALA A 748 7.94 -2.42 -8.38
C ALA A 748 8.55 -2.26 -6.98
N PHE A 749 7.70 -2.23 -5.95
CA PHE A 749 8.08 -1.74 -4.62
C PHE A 749 8.22 -2.83 -3.54
N ASP A 750 7.51 -3.95 -3.69
CA ASP A 750 7.58 -5.07 -2.74
C ASP A 750 8.60 -6.11 -3.20
N PHE A 751 8.60 -6.45 -4.49
CA PHE A 751 9.49 -7.48 -5.06
C PHE A 751 10.73 -6.93 -5.75
N TYR A 752 10.87 -5.60 -5.83
CA TYR A 752 12.06 -4.95 -6.40
C TYR A 752 12.36 -5.41 -7.84
N ARG A 753 11.34 -5.51 -8.69
CA ARG A 753 11.44 -5.87 -10.12
C ARG A 753 10.99 -4.70 -10.98
N MET A 754 11.67 -3.57 -10.84
CA MET A 754 11.32 -2.30 -11.48
C MET A 754 11.28 -2.38 -13.01
N GLY A 755 12.19 -3.16 -13.62
CA GLY A 755 12.16 -3.46 -15.06
C GLY A 755 10.92 -4.24 -15.49
N TYR A 756 10.55 -5.28 -14.73
CA TYR A 756 9.35 -6.08 -14.96
C TYR A 756 8.06 -5.25 -14.79
N ALA A 757 7.98 -4.46 -13.72
CA ALA A 757 6.87 -3.54 -13.45
C ALA A 757 6.72 -2.49 -14.56
N SER A 758 7.83 -1.99 -15.10
CA SER A 758 7.80 -1.07 -16.25
C SER A 758 7.22 -1.74 -17.50
N ALA A 759 7.53 -3.01 -17.77
CA ALA A 759 6.93 -3.77 -18.87
C ALA A 759 5.42 -3.99 -18.68
N LEU A 760 4.98 -4.31 -17.46
CA LEU A 760 3.55 -4.41 -17.14
C LEU A 760 2.81 -3.09 -17.37
N ALA A 761 3.40 -1.94 -16.99
CA ALA A 761 2.81 -0.61 -17.18
C ALA A 761 2.66 -0.26 -18.68
N TRP A 762 3.66 -0.58 -19.51
CA TRP A 762 3.57 -0.37 -20.96
C TRP A 762 2.55 -1.29 -21.62
N LEU A 763 2.43 -2.54 -21.15
CA LEU A 763 1.40 -3.45 -21.63
C LEU A 763 -0.01 -2.94 -21.27
N LEU A 764 -0.20 -2.41 -20.06
CA LEU A 764 -1.46 -1.77 -19.66
C LEU A 764 -1.80 -0.58 -20.56
N LEU A 765 -0.83 0.29 -20.86
CA LEU A 765 -1.01 1.40 -21.79
C LEU A 765 -1.50 0.91 -23.16
N VAL A 766 -0.88 -0.14 -23.70
CA VAL A 766 -1.29 -0.73 -24.99
C VAL A 766 -2.71 -1.28 -24.91
N ILE A 767 -3.07 -2.00 -23.84
CA ILE A 767 -4.42 -2.54 -23.64
C ILE A 767 -5.46 -1.41 -23.62
N VAL A 768 -5.24 -0.38 -22.80
CA VAL A 768 -6.16 0.76 -22.67
C VAL A 768 -6.24 1.56 -23.97
N LEU A 769 -5.12 1.74 -24.68
CA LEU A 769 -5.08 2.40 -25.98
C LEU A 769 -5.89 1.63 -27.02
N VAL A 770 -5.73 0.31 -27.10
CA VAL A 770 -6.49 -0.55 -28.03
C VAL A 770 -7.98 -0.45 -27.73
N LEU A 771 -8.39 -0.55 -26.47
CA LEU A 771 -9.79 -0.41 -26.07
C LEU A 771 -10.34 0.99 -26.43
N THR A 772 -9.56 2.04 -26.17
CA THR A 772 -9.95 3.42 -26.50
C THR A 772 -10.11 3.60 -28.01
N VAL A 773 -9.17 3.08 -28.81
CA VAL A 773 -9.25 3.12 -30.28
C VAL A 773 -10.47 2.34 -30.78
N ILE A 774 -10.79 1.19 -30.19
CA ILE A 774 -12.00 0.42 -30.52
C ILE A 774 -13.24 1.29 -30.26
N VAL A 775 -13.37 1.87 -29.05
CA VAL A 775 -14.51 2.73 -28.67
C VAL A 775 -14.64 3.93 -29.60
N LEU A 776 -13.55 4.63 -29.90
CA LEU A 776 -13.55 5.79 -30.80
C LEU A 776 -13.90 5.38 -32.24
N LYS A 777 -13.37 4.26 -32.74
CA LYS A 777 -13.66 3.77 -34.09
C LYS A 777 -15.11 3.30 -34.25
N THR A 778 -15.71 2.72 -33.21
CA THR A 778 -17.14 2.33 -33.24
C THR A 778 -18.07 3.54 -33.08
N SER A 779 -17.61 4.61 -32.42
CA SER A 779 -18.40 5.81 -32.12
C SER A 779 -19.02 6.50 -33.34
N GLY A 780 -18.35 6.46 -34.49
CA GLY A 780 -18.86 7.04 -35.74
C GLY A 780 -20.20 6.45 -36.22
N ARG A 781 -20.66 5.33 -35.63
CA ARG A 781 -21.96 4.70 -35.95
C ARG A 781 -23.13 5.21 -35.11
N TYR A 782 -22.88 5.80 -33.94
CA TYR A 782 -23.93 6.15 -32.97
C TYR A 782 -23.78 7.53 -32.32
N VAL A 783 -22.69 8.27 -32.58
CA VAL A 783 -22.49 9.62 -32.04
C VAL A 783 -22.95 10.70 -33.02
N TYR A 784 -23.83 11.58 -32.56
CA TYR A 784 -24.32 12.73 -33.28
C TYR A 784 -23.57 13.99 -32.87
N TYR A 785 -22.84 14.59 -33.80
CA TYR A 785 -22.21 15.91 -33.63
C TYR A 785 -23.06 16.97 -34.32
N GLU A 786 -23.50 17.97 -33.56
CA GLU A 786 -24.38 19.05 -34.03
C GLU A 786 -23.72 19.99 -35.08
N GLY A 787 -22.44 19.78 -35.42
CA GLY A 787 -21.69 20.61 -36.37
C GLY A 787 -20.76 19.90 -37.36
N MET A 788 -20.80 18.56 -37.49
CA MET A 788 -19.88 17.83 -38.39
C MET A 788 -20.55 17.07 -39.55
N LYS A 789 -21.81 17.36 -39.88
CA LYS A 789 -22.36 16.99 -41.19
C LYS A 789 -22.25 18.17 -42.16
N GLN A 790 -21.17 18.18 -42.94
CA GLN A 790 -21.19 18.68 -44.32
C GLN A 790 -21.06 17.49 -45.26
#